data_AF-A0A178EQK1-F1
#
_entry.id   AF-A0A178EQK1-F1
#
_cell.length_a   1.000
_cell.length_b   1.000
_cell.length_c   1.000
_cell.angle_alpha   90.00
_cell.angle_beta   90.00
_cell.angle_gamma   90.00
#
_symmetry.space_group_name_H-M   'P 1'
#
loop_
_entity.id
_entity.type
_entity.pdbx_description
1 polymer ?
#
loop_
_entity_poly.entity_id
_entity_poly.type
_entity_poly.pdbx_seq_one_letter_code
_entity_poly.pdbx_strand_id
1 'polypeptide(L)'
;MADLKMTEMSYFSPMGYQRNTCGYCKKAEGTVHADWKGASYYASSTAVRVEEYEALMDRGWRRSGSLYYKPNLARSCCPHYTIRLDPSQYKPRRDQRRALNRWTAFVLGAEYAHAAARLCPRSRQEKKRHNQTFDLGQRVHEMEYPSLPRPVNPLTKRTIEPAHKFEINLESDSFSVAKFELFLRYQTTIHKEHESRWKHSDFKRFLCSGIKQKTVKHTVTQEDGSTTTVERKLGSYHQCYRLDGKLVAVAVLDLLPHSVSSVYIFYDPEYEKFELGKISAMREIALTQEMHFQHYYMDPETFEWHSLDDVFAPKLDNQRYFSTSGQQVPDVYEDIPDEDAMSLFDLHMPGVLTVEQLKSTVDLDHWNLLIRGMLVEMIDLVGWETSSVKNPQAIKGRQPSPGGTAFAPGYIEKHPAPPTESSAPAPLTVQSYISTFWSRLASWGVELRGIVPVDLKDRTDRNVFSLFVLWFTISCNLLPVITGMVGTLSLKLSLRDASLKWAWIPTLISLVVATGFGGKYLANQQTPPPTTAVPILSFGGLLAGFLIPWAALSSDYCAYFHPSVNSKHVFAAVYAGLCLPNIPLMILGAAIGGAVPNIPSWSLAYETGSVGGILAAMLASAGGFGKFIIVLLTFSTLGNIAASIYSISLNFQLLLPIFLRVPRAIFAIVFIAIVIPVSIQAAVSFFVSLENFAAVISYWSATFVAIIAIEHVVFRKGDYSSYDATIWNDAAALPSGVAAITAGALSFALVVPCMLQTWFQGPIAKITGDIGFEVAMVLSGILYLPLRALEIKIRKRI
;
A
#
# COMPACT_ATOMS: atom_id res chain seq x y z
N MET A 1 -23.98 10.80 -27.70
CA MET A 1 -22.80 11.57 -28.17
C MET A 1 -21.67 11.60 -27.13
N ALA A 2 -21.54 10.61 -26.24
CA ALA A 2 -20.57 10.67 -25.13
C ALA A 2 -19.24 9.96 -25.43
N ASP A 3 -19.28 8.81 -26.09
CA ASP A 3 -18.12 7.89 -26.24
C ASP A 3 -17.00 8.44 -27.14
N LEU A 4 -17.28 9.48 -27.93
CA LEU A 4 -16.38 10.00 -28.98
C LEU A 4 -15.34 11.03 -28.50
N LYS A 5 -15.16 11.25 -27.19
CA LYS A 5 -14.15 12.20 -26.65
C LYS A 5 -13.20 11.65 -25.58
N MET A 6 -13.48 10.50 -24.95
CA MET A 6 -12.62 9.96 -23.89
C MET A 6 -11.21 9.55 -24.35
N THR A 7 -11.00 9.37 -25.66
CA THR A 7 -9.73 8.91 -26.24
C THR A 7 -8.70 10.01 -26.50
N GLU A 8 -9.06 11.29 -26.41
CA GLU A 8 -8.20 12.43 -26.80
C GLU A 8 -7.62 13.23 -25.61
N MET A 9 -8.01 12.91 -24.37
CA MET A 9 -7.47 13.54 -23.17
C MET A 9 -6.30 12.75 -22.60
N SER A 10 -5.38 13.45 -21.94
CA SER A 10 -4.38 12.83 -21.08
C SER A 10 -4.95 12.64 -19.67
N TYR A 11 -4.48 11.61 -18.96
CA TYR A 11 -4.91 11.32 -17.60
C TYR A 11 -3.70 11.13 -16.70
N PHE A 12 -3.48 12.06 -15.76
CA PHE A 12 -2.39 11.98 -14.78
C PHE A 12 -2.93 11.69 -13.39
N SER A 13 -2.25 10.79 -12.67
CA SER A 13 -2.50 10.45 -11.28
C SER A 13 -1.22 10.73 -10.47
N PRO A 14 -1.12 11.88 -9.78
CA PRO A 14 0.06 12.21 -8.99
C PRO A 14 0.33 11.16 -7.90
N MET A 15 1.59 10.76 -7.76
CA MET A 15 2.07 9.74 -6.81
C MET A 15 2.89 10.36 -5.66
N GLY A 16 2.98 11.69 -5.61
CA GLY A 16 3.65 12.41 -4.54
C GLY A 16 5.15 12.59 -4.72
N TYR A 17 5.77 13.19 -3.73
CA TYR A 17 7.23 13.38 -3.65
C TYR A 17 7.88 12.17 -2.98
N GLN A 18 8.93 11.60 -3.59
CA GLN A 18 9.53 10.34 -3.14
C GLN A 18 11.07 10.43 -3.19
N ARG A 19 11.74 9.78 -2.22
CA ARG A 19 13.20 9.65 -2.14
C ARG A 19 13.65 8.31 -2.75
N ASN A 20 14.67 8.34 -3.61
CA ASN A 20 15.16 7.20 -4.39
C ASN A 20 16.63 6.89 -4.09
N THR A 21 17.07 5.64 -4.26
CA THR A 21 18.50 5.30 -4.29
C THR A 21 19.15 5.73 -5.62
N CYS A 22 20.33 6.33 -5.58
CA CYS A 22 21.06 6.67 -6.81
C CYS A 22 21.84 5.47 -7.38
N GLY A 23 21.69 5.20 -8.67
CA GLY A 23 22.44 4.15 -9.38
C GLY A 23 23.85 4.54 -9.86
N TYR A 24 24.15 5.85 -9.97
CA TYR A 24 25.44 6.35 -10.47
C TYR A 24 26.48 6.54 -9.36
N CYS A 25 26.04 7.06 -8.21
CA CYS A 25 26.85 7.37 -7.04
C CYS A 25 27.29 6.06 -6.33
N LYS A 26 28.33 5.39 -6.85
CA LYS A 26 28.83 4.09 -6.36
C LYS A 26 29.65 4.20 -5.06
N LYS A 27 29.60 3.16 -4.24
CA LYS A 27 30.37 3.03 -3.00
C LYS A 27 31.89 2.99 -3.26
N ALA A 28 32.65 3.72 -2.46
CA ALA A 28 33.98 3.30 -2.05
C ALA A 28 33.86 2.23 -0.93
N GLU A 29 34.83 1.33 -0.82
CA GLU A 29 34.79 0.26 0.18
C GLU A 29 35.11 0.80 1.58
N GLY A 30 34.29 0.44 2.58
CA GLY A 30 34.65 0.55 4.01
C GLY A 30 33.78 1.46 4.90
N THR A 31 33.03 2.43 4.37
CA THR A 31 32.26 3.40 5.19
C THR A 31 30.74 3.21 5.13
N VAL A 32 30.08 3.37 6.28
CA VAL A 32 28.62 3.22 6.43
C VAL A 32 27.96 4.60 6.49
N HIS A 33 27.61 5.15 5.34
CA HIS A 33 26.62 6.23 5.21
C HIS A 33 25.47 5.73 4.33
N ALA A 34 24.23 5.88 4.80
CA ALA A 34 23.06 5.25 4.20
C ALA A 34 22.18 6.23 3.38
N ASP A 35 22.67 7.45 3.15
CA ASP A 35 21.78 8.62 3.04
C ASP A 35 21.91 9.46 1.78
N TRP A 36 22.85 9.13 0.89
CA TRP A 36 22.94 9.74 -0.44
C TRP A 36 21.80 9.22 -1.35
N LYS A 37 20.65 9.87 -1.22
CA LYS A 37 19.40 9.60 -1.91
C LYS A 37 19.15 10.71 -2.95
N GLY A 38 18.57 10.35 -4.10
CA GLY A 38 17.91 11.32 -4.98
C GLY A 38 16.48 11.57 -4.53
N ALA A 39 15.81 12.58 -5.06
CA ALA A 39 14.40 12.80 -4.76
C ALA A 39 13.64 13.41 -5.94
N SER A 40 12.44 12.92 -6.21
CA SER A 40 11.62 13.29 -7.38
C SER A 40 10.14 13.34 -7.03
N TYR A 41 9.39 14.22 -7.69
CA TYR A 41 7.92 14.17 -7.68
C TYR A 41 7.43 13.21 -8.78
N TYR A 42 6.55 12.27 -8.44
CA TYR A 42 6.06 11.25 -9.37
C TYR A 42 4.59 11.46 -9.74
N ALA A 43 4.23 10.96 -10.92
CA ALA A 43 2.86 10.74 -11.38
C ALA A 43 2.81 9.49 -12.26
N SER A 44 1.68 8.81 -12.32
CA SER A 44 1.42 7.77 -13.33
C SER A 44 0.40 8.26 -14.34
N SER A 45 0.43 7.70 -15.56
CA SER A 45 -0.54 8.01 -16.60
C SER A 45 -0.92 6.79 -17.43
N THR A 46 -2.20 6.69 -17.80
CA THR A 46 -2.76 5.67 -18.70
C THR A 46 -2.86 6.13 -20.16
N ALA A 47 -2.79 7.44 -20.41
CA ALA A 47 -2.69 8.04 -21.73
C ALA A 47 -2.17 9.48 -21.61
N VAL A 48 -1.27 9.88 -22.52
CA VAL A 48 -0.77 11.26 -22.65
C VAL A 48 -0.78 11.65 -24.14
N ARG A 49 -1.14 12.89 -24.48
CA ARG A 49 -0.94 13.46 -25.82
C ARG A 49 0.53 13.84 -26.02
N VAL A 50 1.09 13.59 -27.21
CA VAL A 50 2.48 13.97 -27.55
C VAL A 50 2.75 15.46 -27.35
N GLU A 51 1.76 16.32 -27.61
CA GLU A 51 1.80 17.76 -27.37
C GLU A 51 1.98 18.10 -25.87
N GLU A 52 1.31 17.36 -25.00
CA GLU A 52 1.39 17.59 -23.55
C GLU A 52 2.64 16.95 -22.94
N TYR A 53 3.11 15.82 -23.46
CA TYR A 53 4.40 15.28 -23.02
C TYR A 53 5.58 16.17 -23.43
N GLU A 54 5.58 16.75 -24.64
CA GLU A 54 6.60 17.73 -25.03
C GLU A 54 6.56 18.94 -24.08
N ALA A 55 5.37 19.47 -23.77
CA ALA A 55 5.20 20.54 -22.79
C ALA A 55 5.62 20.18 -21.35
N LEU A 56 5.53 18.91 -20.94
CA LEU A 56 6.05 18.42 -19.66
C LEU A 56 7.58 18.24 -19.69
N MET A 57 8.12 17.69 -20.77
CA MET A 57 9.56 17.48 -20.99
C MET A 57 10.31 18.82 -20.99
N ASP A 58 9.73 19.84 -21.64
CA ASP A 58 10.20 21.24 -21.63
C ASP A 58 10.12 21.92 -20.25
N ARG A 59 9.43 21.30 -19.27
CA ARG A 59 9.35 21.74 -17.87
C ARG A 59 10.15 20.82 -16.92
N GLY A 60 11.08 20.03 -17.46
CA GLY A 60 11.97 19.15 -16.70
C GLY A 60 11.34 17.85 -16.20
N TRP A 61 10.19 17.43 -16.74
CA TRP A 61 9.66 16.09 -16.49
C TRP A 61 10.32 15.05 -17.40
N ARG A 62 10.34 13.80 -16.94
CA ARG A 62 10.76 12.59 -17.67
C ARG A 62 9.71 11.50 -17.53
N ARG A 63 9.86 10.42 -18.28
CA ARG A 63 9.01 9.24 -18.18
C ARG A 63 9.78 7.93 -18.37
N SER A 64 9.19 6.86 -17.86
CA SER A 64 9.58 5.47 -18.10
C SER A 64 8.28 4.68 -18.27
N GLY A 65 7.91 4.42 -19.53
CA GLY A 65 6.60 3.86 -19.86
C GLY A 65 5.45 4.74 -19.35
N SER A 66 4.61 4.18 -18.47
CA SER A 66 3.48 4.86 -17.83
C SER A 66 3.82 5.68 -16.58
N LEU A 67 5.07 5.64 -16.11
CA LEU A 67 5.55 6.42 -14.96
C LEU A 67 6.17 7.73 -15.43
N TYR A 68 5.77 8.85 -14.85
CA TYR A 68 6.27 10.19 -15.13
C TYR A 68 6.87 10.79 -13.86
N TYR A 69 7.96 11.54 -13.98
CA TYR A 69 8.65 12.08 -12.82
C TYR A 69 9.32 13.43 -13.08
N LYS A 70 9.40 14.25 -12.03
CA LYS A 70 10.06 15.54 -12.00
C LYS A 70 11.14 15.54 -10.90
N PRO A 71 12.41 15.42 -11.27
CA PRO A 71 13.54 15.41 -10.33
C PRO A 71 13.66 16.68 -9.50
N ASN A 72 14.12 16.56 -8.25
CA ASN A 72 14.66 17.66 -7.46
C ASN A 72 16.18 17.61 -7.49
N LEU A 73 16.76 18.42 -8.36
CA LEU A 73 18.21 18.47 -8.61
C LEU A 73 18.97 19.00 -7.39
N ALA A 74 18.40 19.97 -6.66
CA ALA A 74 18.98 20.51 -5.43
C ALA A 74 18.99 19.49 -4.26
N ARG A 75 18.17 18.43 -4.35
CA ARG A 75 18.14 17.31 -3.40
C ARG A 75 18.58 15.98 -4.03
N SER A 76 19.41 16.03 -5.08
CA SER A 76 19.90 14.83 -5.77
C SER A 76 21.43 14.78 -5.82
N CYS A 77 22.00 13.81 -5.12
CA CYS A 77 23.44 13.54 -4.97
C CYS A 77 24.23 13.42 -6.29
N CYS A 78 23.58 12.94 -7.34
CA CYS A 78 24.10 12.84 -8.70
C CYS A 78 23.11 13.64 -9.59
N PRO A 79 23.26 14.98 -9.75
CA PRO A 79 22.37 15.76 -10.60
C PRO A 79 22.54 15.38 -12.07
N HIS A 80 21.41 15.17 -12.73
CA HIS A 80 21.33 15.05 -14.18
C HIS A 80 21.14 16.48 -14.79
N TYR A 81 21.30 16.68 -16.11
CA TYR A 81 21.15 17.96 -16.84
C TYR A 81 20.54 17.76 -18.26
N THR A 82 19.54 18.56 -18.69
CA THR A 82 18.86 18.41 -20.00
C THR A 82 19.78 18.74 -21.16
N ILE A 83 20.05 17.75 -21.99
CA ILE A 83 20.76 17.92 -23.26
C ILE A 83 19.74 18.02 -24.39
N ARG A 84 19.50 19.26 -24.84
CA ARG A 84 18.77 19.58 -26.06
C ARG A 84 19.76 19.98 -27.14
N LEU A 85 19.73 19.26 -28.26
CA LEU A 85 20.59 19.48 -29.41
C LEU A 85 19.78 20.05 -30.57
N ASP A 86 20.27 21.13 -31.16
CA ASP A 86 19.87 21.55 -32.50
C ASP A 86 20.57 20.61 -33.52
N PRO A 87 19.81 19.77 -34.25
CA PRO A 87 20.39 18.80 -35.17
C PRO A 87 21.04 19.46 -36.40
N SER A 88 20.71 20.72 -36.72
CA SER A 88 21.31 21.47 -37.85
C SER A 88 22.73 21.97 -37.53
N GLN A 89 23.01 22.24 -36.25
CA GLN A 89 24.30 22.78 -35.81
C GLN A 89 25.32 21.69 -35.44
N TYR A 90 24.83 20.50 -35.07
CA TYR A 90 25.61 19.35 -34.60
C TYR A 90 26.74 18.93 -35.55
N LYS A 91 27.94 18.72 -34.99
CA LYS A 91 29.13 18.30 -35.73
C LYS A 91 29.79 17.09 -35.05
N PRO A 92 29.60 15.85 -35.58
CA PRO A 92 30.13 14.63 -34.98
C PRO A 92 31.61 14.72 -34.59
N ARG A 93 31.96 14.26 -33.38
CA ARG A 93 33.33 14.30 -32.83
C ARG A 93 34.22 13.21 -33.42
N ARG A 94 35.54 13.33 -33.20
CA ARG A 94 36.56 12.49 -33.87
C ARG A 94 36.41 11.01 -33.50
N ASP A 95 36.00 10.71 -32.28
CA ASP A 95 35.71 9.37 -31.76
C ASP A 95 34.38 8.83 -32.32
N GLN A 96 33.33 9.64 -32.37
CA GLN A 96 32.02 9.30 -32.96
C GLN A 96 32.19 8.91 -34.44
N ARG A 97 32.89 9.74 -35.23
CA ARG A 97 33.27 9.39 -36.63
C ARG A 97 34.07 8.09 -36.72
N ARG A 98 34.93 7.79 -35.73
CA ARG A 98 35.69 6.52 -35.65
C ARG A 98 34.82 5.31 -35.24
N ALA A 99 33.77 5.50 -34.45
CA ALA A 99 32.79 4.45 -34.14
C ALA A 99 32.00 4.09 -35.40
N LEU A 100 31.41 5.09 -36.06
CA LEU A 100 30.68 4.88 -37.32
C LEU A 100 31.56 4.22 -38.38
N ASN A 101 32.72 4.80 -38.70
CA ASN A 101 33.60 4.26 -39.74
C ASN A 101 34.08 2.82 -39.45
N ARG A 102 34.25 2.42 -38.17
CA ARG A 102 34.58 1.03 -37.82
C ARG A 102 33.41 0.08 -38.06
N TRP A 103 32.19 0.50 -37.72
CA TRP A 103 30.98 -0.28 -37.98
C TRP A 103 30.69 -0.39 -39.48
N THR A 104 30.76 0.71 -40.23
CA THR A 104 30.64 0.69 -41.70
C THR A 104 31.68 -0.24 -42.34
N ALA A 105 32.95 -0.18 -41.91
CA ALA A 105 34.00 -1.06 -42.44
C ALA A 105 33.74 -2.55 -42.11
N PHE A 106 33.20 -2.85 -40.93
CA PHE A 106 32.80 -4.19 -40.52
C PHE A 106 31.60 -4.71 -41.34
N VAL A 107 30.52 -3.93 -41.43
CA VAL A 107 29.29 -4.27 -42.17
C VAL A 107 29.58 -4.48 -43.66
N LEU A 108 30.33 -3.58 -44.29
CA LEU A 108 30.64 -3.67 -45.72
C LEU A 108 31.65 -4.78 -46.02
N GLY A 109 32.72 -4.89 -45.24
CA GLY A 109 33.85 -5.78 -45.52
C GLY A 109 34.73 -5.32 -46.69
N ALA A 110 35.97 -5.82 -46.72
CA ALA A 110 37.00 -5.34 -47.64
C ALA A 110 36.70 -5.67 -49.12
N GLU A 111 36.18 -6.87 -49.40
CA GLU A 111 35.91 -7.31 -50.79
C GLU A 111 34.85 -6.45 -51.47
N TYR A 112 33.70 -6.26 -50.81
CA TYR A 112 32.64 -5.38 -51.29
C TYR A 112 33.10 -3.92 -51.37
N ALA A 113 33.82 -3.42 -50.36
CA ALA A 113 34.31 -2.04 -50.38
C ALA A 113 35.26 -1.77 -51.57
N HIS A 114 36.16 -2.70 -51.88
CA HIS A 114 37.01 -2.63 -53.07
C HIS A 114 36.21 -2.79 -54.38
N ALA A 115 35.23 -3.69 -54.41
CA ALA A 115 34.38 -3.91 -55.58
C ALA A 115 33.51 -2.68 -55.90
N ALA A 116 32.83 -2.11 -54.90
CA ALA A 116 32.03 -0.90 -55.02
C ALA A 116 32.89 0.30 -55.44
N ALA A 117 34.08 0.48 -54.85
CA ALA A 117 35.00 1.56 -55.24
C ALA A 117 35.50 1.45 -56.70
N ARG A 118 35.51 0.25 -57.29
CA ARG A 118 35.92 0.00 -58.69
C ARG A 118 34.75 0.02 -59.69
N LEU A 119 33.60 -0.53 -59.30
CA LEU A 119 32.45 -0.77 -60.19
C LEU A 119 31.34 0.29 -60.06
N CYS A 120 31.27 0.98 -58.92
CA CYS A 120 30.39 2.12 -58.65
C CYS A 120 31.22 3.32 -58.13
N PRO A 121 32.22 3.79 -58.89
CA PRO A 121 33.16 4.82 -58.42
C PRO A 121 32.45 6.17 -58.22
N ARG A 122 32.61 6.75 -57.03
CA ARG A 122 32.15 8.12 -56.71
C ARG A 122 32.83 9.15 -57.62
N SER A 123 32.09 10.18 -58.03
CA SER A 123 32.61 11.25 -58.88
C SER A 123 33.74 12.02 -58.20
N ARG A 124 34.56 12.74 -58.98
CA ARG A 124 35.65 13.57 -58.43
C ARG A 124 35.15 14.66 -57.49
N GLN A 125 33.92 15.14 -57.68
CA GLN A 125 33.27 16.12 -56.81
C GLN A 125 32.75 15.46 -55.53
N GLU A 126 32.03 14.33 -55.62
CA GLU A 126 31.60 13.55 -54.44
C GLU A 126 32.78 13.14 -53.56
N LYS A 127 33.84 12.58 -54.15
CA LYS A 127 35.03 12.14 -53.43
C LYS A 127 35.77 13.32 -52.76
N LYS A 128 35.69 14.53 -53.35
CA LYS A 128 36.18 15.77 -52.71
C LYS A 128 35.27 16.16 -51.53
N ARG A 129 33.95 16.27 -51.72
CA ARG A 129 32.96 16.58 -50.67
C ARG A 129 33.09 15.62 -49.49
N HIS A 130 32.94 14.31 -49.72
CA HIS A 130 33.04 13.26 -48.71
C HIS A 130 34.34 13.28 -47.88
N ASN A 131 35.46 13.71 -48.47
CA ASN A 131 36.74 13.81 -47.78
C ASN A 131 36.96 15.15 -47.05
N GLN A 132 36.25 16.22 -47.44
CA GLN A 132 36.35 17.55 -46.81
C GLN A 132 35.25 17.82 -45.78
N THR A 133 34.06 17.26 -45.96
CA THR A 133 32.88 17.42 -45.09
C THR A 133 32.38 16.07 -44.59
N PHE A 134 32.08 15.96 -43.30
CA PHE A 134 31.42 14.79 -42.72
C PHE A 134 29.91 15.06 -42.65
N ASP A 135 29.24 14.74 -43.75
CA ASP A 135 27.80 14.91 -43.96
C ASP A 135 27.02 13.82 -43.21
N LEU A 136 26.43 14.14 -42.04
CA LEU A 136 25.92 13.11 -41.12
C LEU A 136 24.85 12.21 -41.77
N GLY A 137 23.85 12.80 -42.42
CA GLY A 137 22.77 12.07 -43.10
C GLY A 137 23.33 11.12 -44.15
N GLN A 138 24.21 11.60 -45.05
CA GLN A 138 24.85 10.71 -46.02
C GLN A 138 25.64 9.58 -45.33
N ARG A 139 26.38 9.90 -44.26
CA ARG A 139 27.28 8.97 -43.55
C ARG A 139 26.56 7.84 -42.83
N VAL A 140 25.41 8.09 -42.21
CA VAL A 140 24.67 7.02 -41.52
C VAL A 140 24.03 6.03 -42.49
N HIS A 141 23.71 6.46 -43.72
CA HIS A 141 23.21 5.56 -44.77
C HIS A 141 24.32 4.75 -45.47
N GLU A 142 25.62 5.10 -45.33
CA GLU A 142 26.75 4.35 -45.96
C GLU A 142 26.89 2.89 -45.47
N MET A 143 26.18 2.53 -44.40
CA MET A 143 26.13 1.18 -43.81
C MET A 143 24.77 0.49 -43.96
N GLU A 144 23.71 1.17 -44.42
CA GLU A 144 22.35 0.63 -44.47
C GLU A 144 22.12 -0.12 -45.79
N TYR A 145 21.85 -1.43 -45.72
CA TYR A 145 21.69 -2.33 -46.87
C TYR A 145 20.71 -1.86 -47.97
N PRO A 146 19.56 -1.20 -47.67
CA PRO A 146 18.70 -0.61 -48.70
C PRO A 146 19.37 0.51 -49.52
N SER A 147 20.29 1.26 -48.90
CA SER A 147 20.97 2.44 -49.45
C SER A 147 22.29 2.11 -50.16
N LEU A 148 22.73 0.84 -50.13
CA LEU A 148 23.99 0.41 -50.73
C LEU A 148 23.91 0.29 -52.26
N PRO A 149 24.95 0.71 -53.02
CA PRO A 149 25.06 0.39 -54.43
C PRO A 149 25.19 -1.13 -54.61
N ARG A 150 24.71 -1.63 -55.75
CA ARG A 150 24.67 -3.07 -56.07
C ARG A 150 25.63 -3.40 -57.23
N PRO A 151 26.97 -3.38 -57.00
CA PRO A 151 27.94 -3.65 -58.05
C PRO A 151 27.82 -5.09 -58.55
N VAL A 152 27.59 -5.24 -59.86
CA VAL A 152 27.52 -6.55 -60.53
C VAL A 152 28.93 -6.96 -60.98
N ASN A 153 29.35 -8.17 -60.64
CA ASN A 153 30.62 -8.72 -61.10
C ASN A 153 30.59 -8.91 -62.64
N PRO A 154 31.49 -8.27 -63.42
CA PRO A 154 31.45 -8.34 -64.88
C PRO A 154 31.56 -9.75 -65.47
N LEU A 155 32.25 -10.66 -64.77
CA LEU A 155 32.52 -12.04 -65.20
C LEU A 155 31.38 -12.99 -64.82
N THR A 156 30.92 -12.98 -63.56
CA THR A 156 29.92 -13.93 -63.07
C THR A 156 28.47 -13.45 -63.21
N LYS A 157 28.27 -12.17 -63.58
CA LYS A 157 26.97 -11.48 -63.69
C LYS A 157 26.12 -11.48 -62.40
N ARG A 158 26.70 -11.87 -61.26
CA ARG A 158 26.05 -11.81 -59.94
C ARG A 158 26.37 -10.47 -59.24
N THR A 159 25.41 -9.97 -58.47
CA THR A 159 25.64 -8.89 -57.51
C THR A 159 26.73 -9.29 -56.50
N ILE A 160 27.57 -8.35 -56.12
CA ILE A 160 28.51 -8.49 -55.01
C ILE A 160 27.81 -7.89 -53.79
N GLU A 161 27.53 -8.73 -52.80
CA GLU A 161 26.88 -8.38 -51.54
C GLU A 161 27.93 -7.84 -50.53
N PRO A 162 27.55 -7.02 -49.55
CA PRO A 162 28.40 -6.68 -48.41
C PRO A 162 28.64 -7.91 -47.50
N ALA A 163 29.63 -7.82 -46.62
CA ALA A 163 29.91 -8.89 -45.63
C ALA A 163 28.74 -9.16 -44.69
N HIS A 164 27.98 -8.12 -44.33
CA HIS A 164 26.75 -8.21 -43.52
C HIS A 164 25.65 -7.32 -44.08
N LYS A 165 24.39 -7.76 -43.93
CA LYS A 165 23.19 -6.98 -44.26
C LYS A 165 22.71 -6.23 -43.01
N PHE A 166 23.08 -4.96 -42.91
CA PHE A 166 22.66 -4.10 -41.80
C PHE A 166 21.41 -3.28 -42.18
N GLU A 167 20.36 -3.39 -41.37
CA GLU A 167 19.06 -2.77 -41.63
C GLU A 167 18.55 -2.05 -40.37
N ILE A 168 17.96 -0.86 -40.55
CA ILE A 168 17.46 -0.04 -39.44
C ILE A 168 16.00 0.28 -39.73
N ASN A 169 15.08 -0.23 -38.89
CA ASN A 169 13.64 -0.11 -39.09
C ASN A 169 12.98 0.58 -37.89
N LEU A 170 12.12 1.57 -38.14
CA LEU A 170 11.32 2.22 -37.09
C LEU A 170 10.03 1.42 -36.87
N GLU A 171 10.05 0.55 -35.86
CA GLU A 171 8.92 -0.29 -35.45
C GLU A 171 8.11 0.34 -34.32
N SER A 172 6.93 -0.21 -34.04
CA SER A 172 6.21 0.13 -32.80
C SER A 172 7.00 -0.30 -31.55
N ASP A 173 6.72 0.40 -30.46
CA ASP A 173 7.14 0.10 -29.08
C ASP A 173 6.68 -1.29 -28.58
N SER A 174 5.79 -1.96 -29.32
CA SER A 174 5.23 -3.26 -28.99
C SER A 174 6.27 -4.36 -28.66
N PHE A 175 5.86 -5.24 -27.76
CA PHE A 175 6.63 -6.40 -27.30
C PHE A 175 6.89 -7.40 -28.44
N SER A 176 8.14 -7.85 -28.54
CA SER A 176 8.49 -9.09 -29.23
C SER A 176 9.51 -9.88 -28.41
N VAL A 177 9.57 -11.19 -28.63
CA VAL A 177 10.52 -12.06 -27.91
C VAL A 177 11.97 -11.63 -28.19
N ALA A 178 12.32 -11.37 -29.45
CA ALA A 178 13.66 -10.89 -29.83
C ALA A 178 14.04 -9.54 -29.17
N LYS A 179 13.09 -8.61 -29.00
CA LYS A 179 13.32 -7.35 -28.25
C LYS A 179 13.60 -7.65 -26.77
N PHE A 180 12.87 -8.58 -26.16
CA PHE A 180 13.06 -8.96 -24.76
C PHE A 180 14.37 -9.74 -24.51
N GLU A 181 14.72 -10.72 -25.36
CA GLU A 181 15.95 -11.52 -25.23
C GLU A 181 17.20 -10.64 -25.35
N LEU A 182 17.20 -9.69 -26.29
CA LEU A 182 18.26 -8.70 -26.47
C LEU A 182 18.41 -7.80 -25.23
N PHE A 183 17.28 -7.32 -24.69
CA PHE A 183 17.25 -6.54 -23.45
C PHE A 183 17.78 -7.34 -22.26
N LEU A 184 17.34 -8.60 -22.08
CA LEU A 184 17.76 -9.46 -20.99
C LEU A 184 19.28 -9.67 -21.02
N ARG A 185 19.85 -9.98 -22.20
CA ARG A 185 21.30 -10.13 -22.38
C ARG A 185 22.07 -8.84 -22.09
N TYR A 186 21.51 -7.69 -22.46
CA TYR A 186 22.10 -6.38 -22.14
C TYR A 186 22.13 -6.12 -20.62
N GLN A 187 21.02 -6.36 -19.90
CA GLN A 187 20.96 -6.19 -18.45
C GLN A 187 21.91 -7.14 -17.69
N THR A 188 21.97 -8.41 -18.09
CA THR A 188 22.84 -9.40 -17.44
C THR A 188 24.32 -9.15 -17.72
N THR A 189 24.66 -8.71 -18.93
CA THR A 189 26.08 -8.56 -19.33
C THR A 189 26.64 -7.19 -18.97
N ILE A 190 25.89 -6.11 -19.18
CA ILE A 190 26.36 -4.74 -18.98
C ILE A 190 26.03 -4.23 -17.57
N HIS A 191 24.77 -4.35 -17.15
CA HIS A 191 24.33 -3.90 -15.82
C HIS A 191 24.58 -4.94 -14.70
N LYS A 192 25.01 -6.17 -15.04
CA LYS A 192 25.31 -7.29 -14.13
C LYS A 192 24.10 -7.73 -13.28
N GLU A 193 22.90 -7.58 -13.81
CA GLU A 193 21.66 -7.94 -13.12
C GLU A 193 21.29 -9.41 -13.36
N HIS A 194 20.75 -10.08 -12.34
CA HIS A 194 20.37 -11.50 -12.46
C HIS A 194 19.10 -11.67 -13.31
N GLU A 195 19.07 -12.69 -14.19
CA GLU A 195 17.98 -12.91 -15.15
C GLU A 195 16.59 -12.94 -14.50
N SER A 196 16.47 -13.54 -13.31
CA SER A 196 15.21 -13.64 -12.57
C SER A 196 14.58 -12.30 -12.15
N ARG A 197 15.32 -11.18 -12.27
CA ARG A 197 14.79 -9.82 -12.05
C ARG A 197 13.83 -9.39 -13.16
N TRP A 198 14.06 -9.83 -14.39
CA TRP A 198 13.41 -9.28 -15.58
C TRP A 198 12.39 -10.25 -16.17
N LYS A 199 11.10 -9.92 -16.01
CA LYS A 199 9.99 -10.68 -16.60
C LYS A 199 9.41 -9.93 -17.80
N HIS A 200 8.67 -10.63 -18.65
CA HIS A 200 7.95 -10.02 -19.78
C HIS A 200 7.02 -8.86 -19.36
N SER A 201 6.47 -8.90 -18.15
CA SER A 201 5.67 -7.82 -17.55
C SER A 201 6.45 -6.53 -17.36
N ASP A 202 7.68 -6.64 -16.85
CA ASP A 202 8.49 -5.50 -16.44
C ASP A 202 9.11 -4.82 -17.65
N PHE A 203 9.60 -5.58 -18.63
CA PHE A 203 9.99 -5.05 -19.93
C PHE A 203 8.82 -4.36 -20.64
N LYS A 204 7.60 -4.94 -20.61
CA LYS A 204 6.40 -4.31 -21.19
C LYS A 204 6.05 -2.99 -20.50
N ARG A 205 6.13 -2.91 -19.16
CA ARG A 205 5.87 -1.67 -18.41
C ARG A 205 6.99 -0.63 -18.58
N PHE A 206 8.23 -1.07 -18.82
CA PHE A 206 9.39 -0.19 -18.97
C PHE A 206 9.44 0.44 -20.37
N LEU A 207 9.31 -0.36 -21.43
CA LEU A 207 9.59 0.06 -22.82
C LEU A 207 8.45 -0.17 -23.83
N CYS A 208 7.38 -0.91 -23.49
CA CYS A 208 6.24 -1.20 -24.39
C CYS A 208 4.90 -0.56 -23.95
N SER A 209 4.96 0.45 -23.08
CA SER A 209 3.82 1.27 -22.64
C SER A 209 4.08 2.73 -23.04
N GLY A 210 4.34 2.93 -24.33
CA GLY A 210 4.61 4.21 -24.93
C GLY A 210 3.40 5.14 -25.06
N ILE A 211 3.68 6.34 -25.57
CA ILE A 211 2.67 7.29 -26.03
C ILE A 211 2.08 6.76 -27.35
N LYS A 212 0.75 6.77 -27.44
CA LYS A 212 0.01 6.24 -28.60
C LYS A 212 0.49 6.86 -29.91
N GLN A 213 0.79 5.98 -30.86
CA GLN A 213 1.28 6.36 -32.19
C GLN A 213 0.18 7.04 -33.02
N LYS A 214 0.53 8.13 -33.71
CA LYS A 214 -0.32 8.82 -34.69
C LYS A 214 0.52 9.36 -35.85
N THR A 215 -0.04 9.40 -37.06
CA THR A 215 0.56 10.09 -38.20
C THR A 215 -0.17 11.40 -38.41
N VAL A 216 0.57 12.51 -38.56
CA VAL A 216 0.04 13.84 -38.85
C VAL A 216 0.62 14.38 -40.15
N LYS A 217 -0.09 15.27 -40.82
CA LYS A 217 0.44 16.03 -41.96
C LYS A 217 1.15 17.27 -41.44
N HIS A 218 2.40 17.47 -41.85
CA HIS A 218 3.22 18.61 -41.47
C HIS A 218 3.67 19.36 -42.72
N THR A 219 3.42 20.68 -42.75
CA THR A 219 3.85 21.54 -43.86
C THR A 219 5.25 22.07 -43.58
N VAL A 220 6.23 21.62 -44.36
CA VAL A 220 7.59 22.15 -44.35
C VAL A 220 7.68 23.29 -45.36
N THR A 221 8.05 24.48 -44.92
CA THR A 221 8.42 25.60 -45.79
C THR A 221 9.91 25.49 -46.12
N GLN A 222 10.28 25.49 -47.39
CA GLN A 222 11.68 25.50 -47.83
C GLN A 222 12.23 26.93 -47.91
N GLU A 223 13.55 27.08 -48.06
CA GLU A 223 14.23 28.38 -48.10
C GLU A 223 13.80 29.27 -49.29
N ASP A 224 13.24 28.67 -50.35
CA ASP A 224 12.67 29.38 -51.51
C ASP A 224 11.21 29.86 -51.29
N GLY A 225 10.64 29.59 -50.12
CA GLY A 225 9.24 29.91 -49.78
C GLY A 225 8.22 28.89 -50.29
N SER A 226 8.64 27.83 -50.99
CA SER A 226 7.75 26.72 -51.36
C SER A 226 7.32 25.92 -50.12
N THR A 227 6.13 25.33 -50.17
CA THR A 227 5.58 24.53 -49.07
C THR A 227 5.34 23.09 -49.50
N THR A 228 5.86 22.14 -48.73
CA THR A 228 5.79 20.70 -49.00
C THR A 228 5.14 20.00 -47.80
N THR A 229 4.02 19.31 -48.03
CA THR A 229 3.31 18.56 -46.98
C THR A 229 3.88 17.15 -46.87
N VAL A 230 4.52 16.84 -45.74
CA VAL A 230 5.08 15.52 -45.42
C VAL A 230 4.25 14.82 -44.34
N GLU A 231 4.28 13.48 -44.31
CA GLU A 231 3.69 12.70 -43.22
C GLU A 231 4.69 12.51 -42.08
N ARG A 232 4.36 13.02 -40.90
CA ARG A 232 5.18 12.93 -39.68
C ARG A 232 4.57 11.90 -38.73
N LYS A 233 5.38 10.92 -38.35
CA LYS A 233 5.04 9.94 -37.29
C LYS A 233 5.29 10.57 -35.92
N LEU A 234 4.36 10.37 -34.99
CA LEU A 234 4.40 10.86 -33.61
C LEU A 234 3.99 9.73 -32.65
N GLY A 235 4.45 9.79 -31.40
CA GLY A 235 4.30 8.74 -30.38
C GLY A 235 5.58 7.93 -30.17
N SER A 236 5.51 6.86 -29.38
CA SER A 236 6.70 6.04 -29.06
C SER A 236 6.98 4.99 -30.13
N TYR A 237 8.27 4.78 -30.44
CA TYR A 237 8.73 3.80 -31.42
C TYR A 237 10.01 3.09 -30.95
N HIS A 238 10.26 1.90 -31.50
CA HIS A 238 11.51 1.16 -31.37
C HIS A 238 12.30 1.24 -32.68
N GLN A 239 13.39 2.01 -32.71
CA GLN A 239 14.34 1.97 -33.82
C GLN A 239 15.19 0.70 -33.69
N CYS A 240 14.90 -0.27 -34.54
CA CYS A 240 15.39 -1.65 -34.45
C CYS A 240 16.50 -1.90 -35.47
N TYR A 241 17.71 -2.13 -34.98
CA TYR A 241 18.92 -2.36 -35.76
C TYR A 241 19.13 -3.86 -35.92
N ARG A 242 19.21 -4.33 -37.17
CA ARG A 242 19.44 -5.74 -37.51
C ARG A 242 20.74 -5.93 -38.27
N LEU A 243 21.43 -7.03 -38.02
CA LEU A 243 22.59 -7.51 -38.76
C LEU A 243 22.28 -8.93 -39.24
N ASP A 244 22.25 -9.15 -40.56
CA ASP A 244 21.86 -10.44 -41.18
C ASP A 244 20.51 -10.97 -40.69
N GLY A 245 19.56 -10.05 -40.43
CA GLY A 245 18.23 -10.34 -39.88
C GLY A 245 18.17 -10.51 -38.36
N LYS A 246 19.29 -10.82 -37.68
CA LYS A 246 19.38 -10.86 -36.22
C LYS A 246 19.24 -9.44 -35.65
N LEU A 247 18.37 -9.24 -34.67
CA LEU A 247 18.25 -7.97 -33.95
C LEU A 247 19.48 -7.77 -33.04
N VAL A 248 20.21 -6.67 -33.22
CA VAL A 248 21.49 -6.39 -32.50
C VAL A 248 21.46 -5.12 -31.67
N ALA A 249 20.55 -4.18 -31.93
CA ALA A 249 20.27 -3.05 -31.04
C ALA A 249 18.82 -2.57 -31.17
N VAL A 250 18.33 -1.92 -30.11
CA VAL A 250 17.06 -1.18 -30.10
C VAL A 250 17.26 0.12 -29.36
N ALA A 251 16.90 1.23 -30.00
CA ALA A 251 16.69 2.52 -29.35
C ALA A 251 15.18 2.78 -29.17
N VAL A 252 14.82 3.32 -28.02
CA VAL A 252 13.45 3.61 -27.61
C VAL A 252 13.23 5.11 -27.70
N LEU A 253 12.42 5.53 -28.67
CA LEU A 253 12.30 6.93 -29.09
C LEU A 253 10.88 7.43 -28.90
N ASP A 254 10.74 8.65 -28.40
CA ASP A 254 9.49 9.41 -28.48
C ASP A 254 9.57 10.44 -29.59
N LEU A 255 8.70 10.33 -30.58
CA LEU A 255 8.53 11.32 -31.66
C LEU A 255 7.43 12.31 -31.25
N LEU A 256 7.82 13.54 -30.98
CA LEU A 256 7.00 14.62 -30.42
C LEU A 256 6.88 15.76 -31.44
N PRO A 257 5.91 16.69 -31.33
CA PRO A 257 5.57 17.62 -32.42
C PRO A 257 6.77 18.39 -33.01
N HIS A 258 7.74 18.78 -32.17
CA HIS A 258 8.94 19.51 -32.56
C HIS A 258 10.25 18.73 -32.32
N SER A 259 10.22 17.57 -31.65
CA SER A 259 11.41 16.91 -31.12
C SER A 259 11.44 15.38 -31.23
N VAL A 260 12.65 14.82 -31.28
CA VAL A 260 12.92 13.39 -31.09
C VAL A 260 13.58 13.23 -29.72
N SER A 261 13.00 12.43 -28.83
CA SER A 261 13.54 12.17 -27.49
C SER A 261 14.02 10.73 -27.36
N SER A 262 15.31 10.56 -27.05
CA SER A 262 15.97 9.27 -26.86
C SER A 262 15.81 8.83 -25.39
N VAL A 263 14.94 7.85 -25.16
CA VAL A 263 14.53 7.41 -23.82
C VAL A 263 15.44 6.32 -23.27
N TYR A 264 15.79 5.33 -24.09
CA TYR A 264 16.65 4.21 -23.68
C TYR A 264 17.28 3.50 -24.88
N ILE A 265 18.45 2.88 -24.69
CA ILE A 265 19.07 2.00 -25.70
C ILE A 265 19.60 0.72 -25.04
N PHE A 266 19.41 -0.41 -25.72
CA PHE A 266 20.02 -1.69 -25.37
C PHE A 266 20.49 -2.43 -26.64
N TYR A 267 21.58 -3.19 -26.53
CA TYR A 267 22.23 -3.83 -27.67
C TYR A 267 22.92 -5.15 -27.29
N ASP A 268 23.26 -5.98 -28.28
CA ASP A 268 23.89 -7.27 -28.08
C ASP A 268 25.37 -7.05 -27.68
N PRO A 269 25.80 -7.45 -26.46
CA PRO A 269 27.14 -7.14 -25.94
C PRO A 269 28.30 -7.68 -26.80
N GLU A 270 28.05 -8.66 -27.66
CA GLU A 270 28.95 -9.14 -28.72
C GLU A 270 29.58 -7.99 -29.56
N TYR A 271 28.86 -6.88 -29.69
CA TYR A 271 29.25 -5.71 -30.48
C TYR A 271 29.67 -4.49 -29.64
N GLU A 272 29.84 -4.61 -28.31
CA GLU A 272 30.25 -3.49 -27.43
C GLU A 272 31.49 -2.74 -27.94
N LYS A 273 32.46 -3.49 -28.52
CA LYS A 273 33.68 -2.99 -29.16
C LYS A 273 33.47 -1.92 -30.25
N PHE A 274 32.27 -1.83 -30.82
CA PHE A 274 31.89 -0.86 -31.85
C PHE A 274 31.20 0.40 -31.28
N GLU A 275 30.91 0.44 -29.97
CA GLU A 275 30.25 1.56 -29.28
C GLU A 275 28.88 1.92 -29.88
N LEU A 276 28.00 0.91 -30.03
CA LEU A 276 26.70 1.03 -30.71
C LEU A 276 25.83 2.20 -30.23
N GLY A 277 25.91 2.61 -28.95
CA GLY A 277 25.22 3.83 -28.46
C GLY A 277 25.61 5.12 -29.19
N LYS A 278 26.88 5.28 -29.61
CA LYS A 278 27.32 6.43 -30.41
C LYS A 278 26.76 6.38 -31.83
N ILE A 279 26.67 5.18 -32.40
CA ILE A 279 26.14 4.93 -33.75
C ILE A 279 24.62 5.17 -33.77
N SER A 280 23.92 4.73 -32.72
CA SER A 280 22.50 4.98 -32.49
C SER A 280 22.22 6.48 -32.39
N ALA A 281 22.85 7.19 -31.46
CA ALA A 281 22.66 8.64 -31.30
C ALA A 281 22.95 9.43 -32.60
N MET A 282 24.00 9.07 -33.36
CA MET A 282 24.24 9.66 -34.68
C MET A 282 23.13 9.37 -35.69
N ARG A 283 22.55 8.16 -35.68
CA ARG A 283 21.41 7.79 -36.54
C ARG A 283 20.11 8.46 -36.10
N GLU A 284 19.91 8.68 -34.81
CA GLU A 284 18.75 9.36 -34.23
C GLU A 284 18.80 10.88 -34.52
N ILE A 285 19.98 11.49 -34.46
CA ILE A 285 20.18 12.89 -34.89
C ILE A 285 19.93 13.03 -36.40
N ALA A 286 20.41 12.09 -37.22
CA ALA A 286 20.08 12.06 -38.64
C ALA A 286 18.57 11.88 -38.88
N LEU A 287 17.90 10.98 -38.14
CA LEU A 287 16.45 10.79 -38.19
C LEU A 287 15.69 12.09 -37.83
N THR A 288 16.22 12.86 -36.88
CA THR A 288 15.70 14.18 -36.48
C THR A 288 15.77 15.17 -37.66
N GLN A 289 16.88 15.20 -38.40
CA GLN A 289 17.04 15.97 -39.64
C GLN A 289 16.09 15.48 -40.75
N GLU A 290 16.10 14.16 -41.03
CA GLU A 290 15.32 13.48 -42.08
C GLU A 290 13.80 13.71 -41.93
N MET A 291 13.30 13.83 -40.71
CA MET A 291 11.87 14.06 -40.41
C MET A 291 11.54 15.53 -40.11
N HIS A 292 12.50 16.44 -40.29
CA HIS A 292 12.38 17.89 -40.04
C HIS A 292 11.94 18.27 -38.60
N PHE A 293 12.35 17.49 -37.60
CA PHE A 293 12.19 17.87 -36.21
C PHE A 293 13.23 18.95 -35.86
N GLN A 294 12.86 19.90 -35.00
CA GLN A 294 13.72 21.03 -34.63
C GLN A 294 14.82 20.64 -33.63
N HIS A 295 14.62 19.57 -32.86
CA HIS A 295 15.46 19.24 -31.73
C HIS A 295 15.61 17.73 -31.53
N TYR A 296 16.82 17.31 -31.15
CA TYR A 296 17.09 15.99 -30.60
C TYR A 296 17.36 16.12 -29.10
N TYR A 297 16.65 15.35 -28.28
CA TYR A 297 16.75 15.34 -26.83
C TYR A 297 17.43 14.05 -26.39
N MET A 298 18.51 14.18 -25.60
CA MET A 298 19.06 13.06 -24.82
C MET A 298 18.81 13.34 -23.35
N ASP A 299 18.26 12.36 -22.63
CA ASP A 299 18.04 12.48 -21.20
C ASP A 299 19.39 12.46 -20.48
N PRO A 300 19.78 13.63 -19.92
CA PRO A 300 19.59 13.84 -18.48
C PRO A 300 18.70 15.09 -18.17
N GLU A 301 18.67 15.67 -16.94
CA GLU A 301 17.54 16.49 -16.43
C GLU A 301 17.87 17.93 -15.86
N THR A 302 17.56 19.04 -16.56
CA THR A 302 17.55 20.43 -15.99
C THR A 302 16.42 21.31 -16.49
N PHE A 303 16.11 22.34 -15.69
CA PHE A 303 15.27 23.50 -16.03
C PHE A 303 15.97 24.51 -16.95
N GLU A 304 17.30 24.53 -16.96
CA GLU A 304 18.09 25.26 -17.94
C GLU A 304 18.39 24.38 -19.15
N TRP A 305 18.28 24.98 -20.34
CA TRP A 305 18.63 24.37 -21.61
C TRP A 305 20.13 24.43 -21.83
N HIS A 306 20.78 23.27 -21.83
CA HIS A 306 22.21 23.19 -22.13
C HIS A 306 22.41 22.54 -23.50
N SER A 307 23.04 23.31 -24.40
CA SER A 307 23.58 22.77 -25.65
C SER A 307 24.60 21.68 -25.34
N LEU A 308 24.48 20.54 -26.04
CA LEU A 308 25.45 19.45 -25.96
C LEU A 308 26.86 19.96 -26.25
N ASP A 309 27.03 20.69 -27.34
CA ASP A 309 28.34 20.98 -27.92
C ASP A 309 29.13 22.03 -27.13
N ASP A 310 28.44 22.96 -26.47
CA ASP A 310 29.04 24.08 -25.73
C ASP A 310 29.38 23.72 -24.26
N VAL A 311 28.48 23.00 -23.57
CA VAL A 311 28.57 22.83 -22.10
C VAL A 311 29.03 21.44 -21.68
N PHE A 312 28.53 20.38 -22.32
CA PHE A 312 28.70 19.00 -21.84
C PHE A 312 29.68 18.17 -22.65
N ALA A 313 29.75 18.35 -23.97
CA ALA A 313 30.65 17.57 -24.80
C ALA A 313 32.14 17.78 -24.47
N PRO A 314 32.64 18.98 -24.06
CA PRO A 314 34.00 19.13 -23.52
C PRO A 314 34.24 18.37 -22.20
N LYS A 315 33.18 18.08 -21.43
CA LYS A 315 33.25 17.32 -20.17
C LYS A 315 33.21 15.81 -20.43
N LEU A 316 32.37 15.38 -21.37
CA LEU A 316 32.27 14.00 -21.87
C LEU A 316 33.54 13.55 -22.62
N ASP A 317 34.23 14.45 -23.33
CA ASP A 317 35.51 14.12 -23.98
C ASP A 317 36.62 13.77 -22.96
N ASN A 318 36.51 14.25 -21.71
CA ASN A 318 37.47 13.99 -20.63
C ASN A 318 37.15 12.74 -19.79
N GLN A 319 35.91 12.23 -19.81
CA GLN A 319 35.47 11.07 -19.02
C GLN A 319 34.49 10.18 -19.78
N ARG A 320 34.80 8.88 -19.91
CA ARG A 320 33.99 7.88 -20.65
C ARG A 320 32.52 7.82 -20.20
N TYR A 321 32.26 8.23 -18.95
CA TYR A 321 30.94 8.61 -18.43
C TYR A 321 31.15 9.89 -17.62
N PHE A 322 30.42 10.97 -17.92
CA PHE A 322 30.49 12.20 -17.13
C PHE A 322 29.33 12.28 -16.14
N SER A 323 29.64 12.56 -14.87
CA SER A 323 28.68 12.87 -13.82
C SER A 323 29.28 13.96 -12.94
N THR A 324 28.49 14.94 -12.51
CA THR A 324 28.95 16.03 -11.62
C THR A 324 29.19 15.58 -10.17
N SER A 325 28.86 14.33 -9.83
CA SER A 325 28.98 13.72 -8.49
C SER A 325 30.39 13.68 -7.88
N GLY A 326 31.42 14.07 -8.64
CA GLY A 326 32.79 14.28 -8.14
C GLY A 326 33.11 15.70 -7.66
N GLN A 327 32.22 16.68 -7.85
CA GLN A 327 32.40 18.04 -7.34
C GLN A 327 31.55 18.22 -6.08
N GLN A 328 32.20 18.46 -4.93
CA GLN A 328 31.52 18.73 -3.67
C GLN A 328 30.69 20.04 -3.79
N VAL A 329 29.37 19.89 -3.83
CA VAL A 329 28.46 20.96 -3.39
C VAL A 329 28.65 21.10 -1.87
N PRO A 330 28.72 22.31 -1.30
CA PRO A 330 28.95 22.47 0.14
C PRO A 330 27.88 21.79 1.00
N ASP A 331 28.30 21.16 2.10
CA ASP A 331 27.41 20.50 3.07
C ASP A 331 26.55 21.54 3.81
N VAL A 332 25.39 21.88 3.23
CA VAL A 332 24.34 22.70 3.85
C VAL A 332 23.03 21.91 3.85
N TYR A 333 23.04 20.82 4.62
CA TYR A 333 21.82 20.11 5.01
C TYR A 333 21.27 20.73 6.29
N GLU A 334 20.30 21.63 6.17
CA GLU A 334 19.47 22.02 7.31
C GLU A 334 18.56 20.84 7.70
N ASP A 335 18.31 20.65 9.00
CA ASP A 335 17.37 19.64 9.51
C ASP A 335 15.92 20.04 9.18
N ILE A 336 15.45 19.62 8.00
CA ILE A 336 14.08 19.87 7.54
C ILE A 336 13.09 19.03 8.38
N PRO A 337 12.00 19.62 8.91
CA PRO A 337 10.97 18.90 9.67
C PRO A 337 10.27 17.77 8.91
N ASP A 338 9.49 17.00 9.66
CA ASP A 338 8.72 15.82 9.22
C ASP A 338 8.00 16.00 7.87
N GLU A 339 8.57 15.39 6.80
CA GLU A 339 8.18 15.71 5.42
C GLU A 339 6.76 15.26 5.05
N ASP A 340 6.20 14.28 5.77
CA ASP A 340 4.82 13.81 5.57
C ASP A 340 3.76 14.89 5.89
N ALA A 341 4.17 16.02 6.52
CA ALA A 341 3.34 17.18 6.81
C ALA A 341 3.51 18.35 5.80
N MET A 342 4.48 18.32 4.88
CA MET A 342 4.82 19.45 4.00
C MET A 342 4.05 19.43 2.67
N SER A 343 3.70 20.61 2.14
CA SER A 343 3.12 20.73 0.80
C SER A 343 4.19 20.75 -0.31
N LEU A 344 3.81 20.37 -1.53
CA LEU A 344 4.65 20.52 -2.73
C LEU A 344 5.16 21.95 -2.92
N PHE A 345 4.36 22.94 -2.51
CA PHE A 345 4.69 24.36 -2.55
C PHE A 345 5.71 24.79 -1.48
N ASP A 346 5.78 24.07 -0.36
CA ASP A 346 6.73 24.34 0.72
C ASP A 346 8.09 23.67 0.47
N LEU A 347 8.15 22.67 -0.43
CA LEU A 347 9.38 22.02 -0.88
C LEU A 347 10.21 22.87 -1.87
N HIS A 348 9.72 24.02 -2.31
CA HIS A 348 10.41 24.96 -3.23
C HIS A 348 10.95 24.29 -4.52
N MET A 349 10.23 23.30 -5.04
CA MET A 349 10.57 22.58 -6.27
C MET A 349 10.73 23.56 -7.46
N PRO A 350 11.90 23.63 -8.13
CA PRO A 350 12.10 24.56 -9.23
C PRO A 350 11.10 24.34 -10.38
N GLY A 351 10.61 25.42 -10.98
CA GLY A 351 9.56 25.37 -12.01
C GLY A 351 8.21 24.81 -11.51
N VAL A 352 7.93 24.89 -10.20
CA VAL A 352 6.57 24.85 -9.64
C VAL A 352 6.17 26.29 -9.29
N LEU A 353 4.94 26.68 -9.59
CA LEU A 353 4.42 28.02 -9.28
C LEU A 353 4.28 28.21 -7.76
N THR A 354 4.48 29.42 -7.25
CA THR A 354 4.09 29.74 -5.86
C THR A 354 2.57 29.67 -5.69
N VAL A 355 2.07 29.65 -4.45
CA VAL A 355 0.61 29.58 -4.20
C VAL A 355 -0.12 30.83 -4.71
N GLU A 356 0.54 31.99 -4.71
CA GLU A 356 0.05 33.25 -5.28
C GLU A 356 -0.01 33.17 -6.80
N GLN A 357 1.09 32.71 -7.43
CA GLN A 357 1.18 32.55 -8.88
C GLN A 357 0.18 31.52 -9.41
N LEU A 358 0.00 30.39 -8.71
CA LEU A 358 -0.97 29.37 -9.07
C LEU A 358 -2.38 29.97 -9.11
N LYS A 359 -2.78 30.68 -8.03
CA LYS A 359 -4.10 31.31 -7.92
C LYS A 359 -4.35 32.45 -8.92
N SER A 360 -3.31 33.09 -9.45
CA SER A 360 -3.44 34.20 -10.40
C SER A 360 -3.24 33.80 -11.88
N THR A 361 -2.76 32.59 -12.16
CA THR A 361 -2.47 32.13 -13.53
C THR A 361 -3.16 30.81 -13.91
N VAL A 362 -3.67 30.06 -12.95
CA VAL A 362 -4.37 28.78 -13.18
C VAL A 362 -5.75 28.84 -12.52
N ASP A 363 -6.79 28.94 -13.35
CA ASP A 363 -8.13 28.52 -12.97
C ASP A 363 -8.08 27.01 -12.69
N LEU A 364 -8.21 26.65 -11.41
CA LEU A 364 -8.25 25.26 -10.95
C LEU A 364 -9.69 24.75 -10.82
N ASP A 365 -10.67 25.65 -10.81
CA ASP A 365 -12.04 25.34 -10.41
C ASP A 365 -12.78 24.63 -11.56
N HIS A 366 -12.49 24.98 -12.81
CA HIS A 366 -13.00 24.30 -14.02
C HIS A 366 -12.09 23.14 -14.52
N TRP A 367 -11.13 22.67 -13.71
CA TRP A 367 -10.35 21.47 -14.07
C TRP A 367 -11.25 20.23 -14.03
N ASN A 368 -11.10 19.35 -15.02
CA ASN A 368 -11.95 18.18 -15.19
C ASN A 368 -11.30 16.93 -14.56
N LEU A 369 -11.91 16.40 -13.50
CA LEU A 369 -11.47 15.21 -12.77
C LEU A 369 -12.25 13.96 -13.23
N LEU A 370 -11.54 12.90 -13.62
CA LEU A 370 -12.15 11.64 -14.06
C LEU A 370 -12.58 10.75 -12.87
N ILE A 371 -13.85 10.79 -12.50
CA ILE A 371 -14.44 9.97 -11.43
C ILE A 371 -15.30 8.85 -12.02
N ARG A 372 -14.87 7.59 -11.84
CA ARG A 372 -15.59 6.37 -12.26
C ARG A 372 -16.04 6.38 -13.74
N GLY A 373 -15.28 7.05 -14.63
CA GLY A 373 -15.55 7.14 -16.06
C GLY A 373 -16.31 8.41 -16.51
N MET A 374 -16.74 9.25 -15.57
CA MET A 374 -17.32 10.58 -15.88
C MET A 374 -16.29 11.67 -15.58
N LEU A 375 -16.29 12.74 -16.38
CA LEU A 375 -15.61 13.98 -16.00
C LEU A 375 -16.53 14.77 -15.07
N VAL A 376 -15.94 15.41 -14.06
CA VAL A 376 -16.61 16.32 -13.10
C VAL A 376 -15.68 17.52 -12.93
N GLU A 377 -16.20 18.75 -12.93
CA GLU A 377 -15.37 19.92 -12.72
C GLU A 377 -15.03 20.06 -11.23
N MET A 378 -13.83 20.55 -10.90
CA MET A 378 -13.38 20.57 -9.49
C MET A 378 -14.31 21.41 -8.59
N ILE A 379 -14.92 22.46 -9.14
CA ILE A 379 -15.92 23.31 -8.48
C ILE A 379 -17.17 22.54 -8.00
N ASP A 380 -17.55 21.45 -8.67
CA ASP A 380 -18.68 20.59 -8.27
C ASP A 380 -18.36 19.71 -7.05
N LEU A 381 -17.09 19.64 -6.62
CA LEU A 381 -16.66 18.76 -5.53
C LEU A 381 -16.99 19.37 -4.16
N VAL A 382 -17.78 18.64 -3.37
CA VAL A 382 -18.17 19.05 -2.01
C VAL A 382 -16.95 19.30 -1.14
N GLY A 383 -16.74 20.55 -0.74
CA GLY A 383 -15.58 20.99 0.05
C GLY A 383 -14.39 21.50 -0.78
N TRP A 384 -14.55 21.70 -2.09
CA TRP A 384 -13.53 22.31 -2.96
C TRP A 384 -13.18 23.73 -2.49
N GLU A 385 -14.16 24.63 -2.35
CA GLU A 385 -13.91 26.03 -1.97
C GLU A 385 -13.25 26.21 -0.60
N THR A 386 -13.59 25.34 0.36
CA THR A 386 -13.03 25.39 1.72
C THR A 386 -11.74 24.59 1.88
N SER A 387 -11.25 23.91 0.82
CA SER A 387 -10.00 23.16 0.87
C SER A 387 -8.78 24.06 0.69
N SER A 388 -7.75 23.85 1.52
CA SER A 388 -6.45 24.49 1.34
C SER A 388 -5.57 23.71 0.37
N VAL A 389 -5.01 24.41 -0.62
CA VAL A 389 -3.98 23.89 -1.55
C VAL A 389 -2.72 23.42 -0.80
N LYS A 390 -2.41 24.03 0.36
CA LYS A 390 -1.27 23.61 1.20
C LYS A 390 -1.53 22.35 2.02
N ASN A 391 -2.77 21.91 2.22
CA ASN A 391 -3.08 20.76 3.06
C ASN A 391 -3.07 19.46 2.23
N PRO A 392 -2.09 18.54 2.41
CA PRO A 392 -1.99 17.30 1.63
C PRO A 392 -3.16 16.32 1.83
N GLN A 393 -4.07 16.59 2.78
CA GLN A 393 -5.26 15.79 3.07
C GLN A 393 -6.59 16.44 2.61
N ALA A 394 -6.57 17.69 2.11
CA ALA A 394 -7.75 18.41 1.60
C ALA A 394 -7.91 18.26 0.08
N ILE A 395 -9.08 18.52 -0.50
CA ILE A 395 -9.34 18.23 -1.94
C ILE A 395 -8.44 19.08 -2.85
N LYS A 396 -8.30 20.39 -2.57
CA LYS A 396 -7.38 21.31 -3.29
C LYS A 396 -5.88 20.98 -3.12
N GLY A 397 -5.49 20.07 -2.22
CA GLY A 397 -4.07 19.73 -1.93
C GLY A 397 -3.72 18.24 -1.94
N ARG A 398 -4.69 17.34 -2.16
CA ARG A 398 -4.50 15.88 -2.04
C ARG A 398 -3.57 15.32 -3.11
N GLN A 399 -2.58 14.56 -2.64
CA GLN A 399 -2.09 13.43 -3.42
C GLN A 399 -3.20 12.35 -3.45
N PRO A 400 -3.62 11.84 -4.62
CA PRO A 400 -4.48 10.67 -4.66
C PRO A 400 -3.67 9.46 -4.16
N SER A 401 -4.12 8.85 -3.06
CA SER A 401 -3.41 7.71 -2.48
C SER A 401 -3.39 6.51 -3.44
N PRO A 402 -2.31 5.69 -3.44
CA PRO A 402 -2.17 4.53 -4.32
C PRO A 402 -3.07 3.36 -3.88
N GLY A 403 -4.39 3.56 -4.02
CA GLY A 403 -5.45 2.62 -3.65
C GLY A 403 -6.81 2.88 -4.32
N GLY A 404 -7.00 4.04 -4.96
CA GLY A 404 -8.16 4.29 -5.84
C GLY A 404 -7.93 3.67 -7.22
N THR A 405 -8.74 2.69 -7.63
CA THR A 405 -8.49 1.88 -8.83
C THR A 405 -8.72 2.63 -10.16
N ALA A 406 -7.65 3.17 -10.73
CA ALA A 406 -7.41 3.06 -12.16
C ALA A 406 -6.70 1.72 -12.46
N PHE A 407 -6.95 1.11 -13.61
CA PHE A 407 -6.45 -0.24 -13.93
C PHE A 407 -4.97 -0.24 -14.38
N ALA A 408 -4.03 -0.38 -13.45
CA ALA A 408 -2.64 -0.80 -13.72
C ALA A 408 -1.97 -1.39 -12.45
N PRO A 409 -1.31 -2.58 -12.50
CA PRO A 409 -0.72 -3.22 -11.32
C PRO A 409 0.81 -3.06 -11.19
N GLY A 410 1.26 -2.53 -10.05
CA GLY A 410 2.63 -2.66 -9.53
C GLY A 410 3.70 -1.72 -10.14
N TYR A 411 4.75 -1.34 -9.40
CA TYR A 411 5.26 -1.90 -8.13
C TYR A 411 6.13 -0.84 -7.40
N ILE A 412 6.19 -0.86 -6.07
CA ILE A 412 7.16 -0.07 -5.28
C ILE A 412 8.38 -0.95 -4.99
N GLU A 413 9.59 -0.39 -5.10
CA GLU A 413 10.83 -1.13 -4.94
C GLU A 413 10.99 -1.75 -3.54
N LYS A 414 11.62 -2.94 -3.49
CA LYS A 414 12.18 -3.52 -2.26
C LYS A 414 13.55 -4.12 -2.53
N HIS A 415 14.55 -3.66 -1.77
CA HIS A 415 15.83 -4.32 -1.63
C HIS A 415 15.69 -5.64 -0.82
N PRO A 416 16.68 -6.56 -0.91
CA PRO A 416 16.41 -8.00 -0.78
C PRO A 416 16.38 -8.54 0.65
N ALA A 417 15.79 -9.73 0.76
CA ALA A 417 15.83 -10.63 1.91
C ALA A 417 16.23 -12.06 1.42
N PRO A 418 16.65 -12.99 2.31
CA PRO A 418 17.45 -14.18 1.96
C PRO A 418 16.60 -15.38 1.42
N PRO A 419 17.17 -16.57 1.14
CA PRO A 419 16.62 -17.44 0.10
C PRO A 419 15.40 -18.28 0.50
N THR A 420 14.49 -18.39 -0.48
CA THR A 420 13.53 -19.49 -0.74
C THR A 420 13.12 -20.43 0.40
N GLU A 421 11.86 -20.32 0.82
CA GLU A 421 11.08 -21.47 1.29
C GLU A 421 9.82 -21.70 0.41
N SER A 422 9.16 -22.83 0.68
CA SER A 422 8.13 -23.49 -0.14
C SER A 422 7.00 -22.61 -0.70
N SER A 423 6.54 -22.93 -1.90
CA SER A 423 5.41 -22.27 -2.56
C SER A 423 4.07 -22.58 -1.87
N ALA A 424 3.54 -21.61 -1.12
CA ALA A 424 2.13 -21.61 -0.69
C ALA A 424 1.20 -21.30 -1.89
N PRO A 425 -0.03 -21.86 -1.92
CA PRO A 425 -0.99 -21.62 -3.00
C PRO A 425 -1.55 -20.18 -2.98
N ALA A 426 -1.95 -19.68 -4.15
CA ALA A 426 -2.47 -18.32 -4.30
C ALA A 426 -3.76 -18.08 -3.49
N PRO A 427 -3.94 -16.92 -2.84
CA PRO A 427 -5.12 -16.63 -2.04
C PRO A 427 -6.38 -16.51 -2.91
N LEU A 428 -7.50 -17.06 -2.42
CA LEU A 428 -8.79 -17.05 -3.11
C LEU A 428 -9.37 -15.63 -3.18
N THR A 429 -9.25 -14.98 -4.33
CA THR A 429 -9.87 -13.67 -4.61
C THR A 429 -11.39 -13.78 -4.75
N VAL A 430 -12.10 -13.49 -3.65
CA VAL A 430 -13.58 -13.38 -3.59
C VAL A 430 -14.15 -12.25 -4.47
N GLN A 431 -13.29 -11.37 -5.00
CA GLN A 431 -13.64 -10.03 -5.50
C GLN A 431 -14.22 -9.94 -6.93
N SER A 432 -14.91 -10.98 -7.42
CA SER A 432 -15.56 -10.98 -8.76
C SER A 432 -17.08 -10.70 -8.74
N TYR A 433 -17.74 -10.71 -7.58
CA TYR A 433 -19.22 -10.58 -7.47
C TYR A 433 -19.70 -9.46 -6.52
N ILE A 434 -18.93 -8.38 -6.37
CA ILE A 434 -19.32 -7.22 -5.55
C ILE A 434 -20.17 -6.26 -6.39
N SER A 435 -21.50 -6.28 -6.18
CA SER A 435 -22.45 -5.44 -6.91
C SER A 435 -22.29 -3.93 -6.62
N THR A 436 -22.85 -3.10 -7.50
CA THR A 436 -22.86 -1.62 -7.41
C THR A 436 -23.40 -1.06 -6.08
N PHE A 437 -24.17 -1.86 -5.34
CA PHE A 437 -24.64 -1.54 -3.99
C PHE A 437 -23.50 -1.63 -2.96
N TRP A 438 -22.78 -2.75 -2.92
CA TRP A 438 -21.69 -2.96 -1.97
C TRP A 438 -20.49 -2.04 -2.23
N SER A 439 -20.19 -1.72 -3.49
CA SER A 439 -19.13 -0.74 -3.82
C SER A 439 -19.51 0.72 -3.54
N ARG A 440 -20.79 1.03 -3.34
CA ARG A 440 -21.24 2.32 -2.77
C ARG A 440 -21.07 2.36 -1.26
N LEU A 441 -21.43 1.29 -0.55
CA LEU A 441 -21.22 1.16 0.90
C LEU A 441 -19.72 1.21 1.27
N ALA A 442 -18.84 0.58 0.48
CA ALA A 442 -17.40 0.68 0.66
C ALA A 442 -16.88 2.14 0.61
N SER A 443 -17.40 2.97 -0.30
CA SER A 443 -17.08 4.40 -0.37
C SER A 443 -17.67 5.25 0.78
N TRP A 444 -18.46 4.65 1.68
CA TRP A 444 -18.90 5.25 2.94
C TRP A 444 -18.15 4.70 4.16
N GLY A 445 -17.02 4.01 3.95
CA GLY A 445 -16.17 3.47 5.02
C GLY A 445 -16.56 2.07 5.51
N VAL A 446 -17.53 1.39 4.88
CA VAL A 446 -17.87 0.01 5.23
C VAL A 446 -16.76 -0.93 4.75
N GLU A 447 -15.90 -1.38 5.67
CA GLU A 447 -14.80 -2.31 5.36
C GLU A 447 -15.33 -3.66 4.85
N LEU A 448 -14.88 -4.04 3.64
CA LEU A 448 -15.22 -5.28 2.93
C LEU A 448 -14.09 -6.33 2.90
N ARG A 449 -12.96 -6.08 3.58
CA ARG A 449 -11.78 -6.97 3.56
C ARG A 449 -12.05 -8.38 4.09
N GLY A 450 -12.99 -8.51 5.03
CA GLY A 450 -13.32 -9.78 5.66
C GLY A 450 -12.12 -10.36 6.42
N ILE A 451 -11.98 -11.67 6.40
CA ILE A 451 -10.94 -12.41 7.16
C ILE A 451 -9.57 -12.49 6.48
N VAL A 452 -9.39 -11.83 5.33
CA VAL A 452 -8.10 -11.83 4.61
C VAL A 452 -7.07 -11.04 5.43
N PRO A 453 -5.91 -11.64 5.81
CA PRO A 453 -4.92 -10.98 6.63
C PRO A 453 -4.42 -9.66 6.05
N VAL A 454 -4.17 -8.69 6.92
CA VAL A 454 -3.57 -7.41 6.56
C VAL A 454 -2.11 -7.65 6.13
N ASP A 455 -1.78 -7.29 4.89
CA ASP A 455 -0.43 -7.35 4.34
C ASP A 455 0.55 -6.53 5.21
N LEU A 456 1.81 -6.97 5.34
CA LEU A 456 2.81 -6.26 6.15
C LEU A 456 3.07 -4.80 5.72
N LYS A 457 2.73 -4.44 4.48
CA LYS A 457 2.80 -3.06 3.94
C LYS A 457 1.63 -2.17 4.40
N ASP A 458 0.49 -2.78 4.71
CA ASP A 458 -0.75 -2.12 5.15
C ASP A 458 -0.81 -1.97 6.68
N ARG A 459 0.09 -2.65 7.40
CA ARG A 459 0.22 -2.58 8.86
C ARG A 459 1.01 -1.34 9.29
N THR A 460 0.41 -0.17 9.07
CA THR A 460 1.05 1.13 9.31
C THR A 460 0.82 1.68 10.71
N ASP A 461 -0.16 1.18 11.48
CA ASP A 461 -0.45 1.77 12.80
C ASP A 461 0.67 1.47 13.80
N ARG A 462 1.10 2.52 14.50
CA ARG A 462 2.09 2.50 15.59
C ARG A 462 1.56 3.20 16.84
N ASN A 463 0.37 3.79 16.77
CA ASN A 463 -0.22 4.58 17.84
C ASN A 463 -0.89 3.66 18.86
N VAL A 464 -0.10 3.09 19.78
CA VAL A 464 -0.60 2.20 20.84
C VAL A 464 -1.68 2.84 21.73
N PHE A 465 -1.79 4.18 21.76
CA PHE A 465 -2.88 4.88 22.44
C PHE A 465 -4.25 4.70 21.75
N SER A 466 -4.30 4.34 20.45
CA SER A 466 -5.55 4.00 19.76
C SER A 466 -6.22 2.76 20.39
N LEU A 467 -5.44 1.72 20.70
CA LEU A 467 -5.90 0.54 21.42
C LEU A 467 -6.39 0.88 22.83
N PHE A 468 -5.67 1.73 23.56
CA PHE A 468 -6.13 2.22 24.85
C PHE A 468 -7.52 2.87 24.71
N VAL A 469 -7.67 3.89 23.87
CA VAL A 469 -8.94 4.61 23.66
C VAL A 469 -10.07 3.68 23.18
N LEU A 470 -9.77 2.67 22.37
CA LEU A 470 -10.73 1.68 21.90
C LEU A 470 -11.26 0.79 23.04
N TRP A 471 -10.37 0.05 23.71
CA TRP A 471 -10.74 -0.86 24.82
C TRP A 471 -11.42 -0.13 25.96
N PHE A 472 -10.96 1.09 26.21
CA PHE A 472 -11.54 2.06 27.11
C PHE A 472 -12.97 2.38 26.70
N THR A 473 -13.20 2.92 25.50
CA THR A 473 -14.55 3.31 25.03
C THR A 473 -15.53 2.13 25.00
N ILE A 474 -15.07 0.93 24.62
CA ILE A 474 -15.86 -0.32 24.68
C ILE A 474 -16.30 -0.64 26.12
N SER A 475 -15.43 -0.39 27.09
CA SER A 475 -15.66 -0.63 28.53
C SER A 475 -16.37 0.53 29.24
N CYS A 476 -16.36 1.74 28.66
CA CYS A 476 -17.00 2.96 29.18
C CYS A 476 -18.51 2.98 28.95
N ASN A 477 -19.22 1.95 29.41
CA ASN A 477 -20.66 1.78 29.21
C ASN A 477 -21.37 1.36 30.51
N LEU A 478 -22.66 1.05 30.44
CA LEU A 478 -23.45 0.69 31.62
C LEU A 478 -23.23 -0.75 32.13
N LEU A 479 -22.82 -1.68 31.27
CA LEU A 479 -22.70 -3.10 31.59
C LEU A 479 -21.76 -3.42 32.76
N PRO A 480 -20.62 -2.75 32.98
CA PRO A 480 -19.79 -3.00 34.16
C PRO A 480 -20.44 -2.51 35.47
N VAL A 481 -21.30 -1.47 35.41
CA VAL A 481 -22.13 -1.07 36.56
C VAL A 481 -23.11 -2.19 36.91
N ILE A 482 -23.75 -2.77 35.89
CA ILE A 482 -24.65 -3.92 36.04
C ILE A 482 -23.89 -5.11 36.66
N THR A 483 -22.72 -5.48 36.11
CA THR A 483 -21.89 -6.59 36.63
C THR A 483 -21.47 -6.35 38.09
N GLY A 484 -21.14 -5.11 38.46
CA GLY A 484 -20.86 -4.74 39.86
C GLY A 484 -22.06 -4.88 40.80
N MET A 485 -23.28 -4.61 40.29
CA MET A 485 -24.51 -4.80 41.05
C MET A 485 -24.81 -6.28 41.34
N VAL A 486 -24.42 -7.22 40.47
CA VAL A 486 -24.58 -8.68 40.72
C VAL A 486 -23.88 -9.08 42.03
N GLY A 487 -22.69 -8.53 42.29
CA GLY A 487 -21.91 -8.83 43.50
C GLY A 487 -22.66 -8.49 44.79
N THR A 488 -23.43 -7.41 44.83
CA THR A 488 -24.14 -6.96 46.04
C THR A 488 -25.61 -7.38 46.10
N LEU A 489 -26.33 -7.38 44.96
CA LEU A 489 -27.75 -7.75 44.89
C LEU A 489 -27.98 -9.28 44.83
N SER A 490 -27.24 -10.00 44.00
CA SER A 490 -27.35 -11.47 43.89
C SER A 490 -26.46 -12.18 44.91
N LEU A 491 -25.16 -11.86 44.91
CA LEU A 491 -24.13 -12.60 45.64
C LEU A 491 -23.87 -12.08 47.07
N LYS A 492 -24.51 -10.96 47.46
CA LYS A 492 -24.52 -10.39 48.83
C LYS A 492 -23.13 -10.07 49.41
N LEU A 493 -22.16 -9.76 48.54
CA LEU A 493 -20.80 -9.33 48.92
C LEU A 493 -20.80 -7.92 49.51
N SER A 494 -19.69 -7.54 50.17
CA SER A 494 -19.50 -6.18 50.68
C SER A 494 -18.84 -5.25 49.63
N LEU A 495 -19.10 -3.94 49.73
CA LEU A 495 -18.48 -2.92 48.87
C LEU A 495 -16.94 -2.92 48.97
N ARG A 496 -16.37 -3.33 50.12
CA ARG A 496 -14.92 -3.43 50.33
C ARG A 496 -14.31 -4.47 49.39
N ASP A 497 -14.96 -5.61 49.23
CA ASP A 497 -14.40 -6.80 48.59
C ASP A 497 -14.33 -6.69 47.05
N ALA A 498 -14.95 -5.65 46.47
CA ALA A 498 -15.16 -5.51 45.02
C ALA A 498 -14.39 -4.35 44.33
N SER A 499 -13.26 -3.85 44.87
CA SER A 499 -12.83 -2.46 44.58
C SER A 499 -11.33 -2.09 44.34
N LEU A 500 -10.82 -2.06 43.08
CA LEU A 500 -9.46 -1.52 42.71
C LEU A 500 -9.45 -0.74 41.35
N LYS A 501 -8.98 0.52 41.27
CA LYS A 501 -9.44 1.60 40.31
C LYS A 501 -8.42 1.98 39.17
N TRP A 502 -8.55 2.94 38.20
CA TRP A 502 -9.31 4.22 38.03
C TRP A 502 -9.36 4.80 36.56
N ALA A 503 -10.43 5.54 36.20
CA ALA A 503 -10.54 6.75 35.30
C ALA A 503 -10.86 6.65 33.77
N TRP A 504 -11.86 7.42 33.27
CA TRP A 504 -12.49 7.27 31.92
C TRP A 504 -13.46 8.40 31.42
N ILE A 505 -12.95 9.48 30.84
CA ILE A 505 -13.58 10.83 30.85
C ILE A 505 -15.05 11.01 30.33
N PRO A 506 -15.48 10.61 29.09
CA PRO A 506 -16.77 11.10 28.57
C PRO A 506 -18.01 10.47 29.21
N THR A 507 -18.10 9.13 29.25
CA THR A 507 -19.19 8.44 29.98
C THR A 507 -19.12 8.73 31.48
N LEU A 508 -17.92 9.02 32.01
CA LEU A 508 -17.73 9.44 33.40
C LEU A 508 -18.48 10.73 33.69
N ILE A 509 -18.65 11.66 32.75
CA ILE A 509 -19.48 12.86 32.99
C ILE A 509 -20.94 12.44 33.25
N SER A 510 -21.53 11.59 32.40
CA SER A 510 -22.92 11.12 32.58
C SER A 510 -23.12 10.33 33.88
N LEU A 511 -22.17 9.46 34.24
CA LEU A 511 -22.26 8.65 35.46
C LEU A 511 -21.83 9.40 36.73
N VAL A 512 -20.96 10.41 36.65
CA VAL A 512 -20.70 11.36 37.75
C VAL A 512 -21.91 12.25 37.98
N VAL A 513 -22.64 12.66 36.94
CA VAL A 513 -23.92 13.38 37.09
C VAL A 513 -24.97 12.51 37.79
N ALA A 514 -25.13 11.25 37.37
CA ALA A 514 -26.03 10.30 38.05
C ALA A 514 -25.60 10.04 39.52
N THR A 515 -24.30 9.87 39.75
CA THR A 515 -23.71 9.72 41.10
C THR A 515 -23.85 11.01 41.92
N GLY A 516 -23.85 12.19 41.32
CA GLY A 516 -24.05 13.46 42.01
C GLY A 516 -25.47 13.63 42.55
N PHE A 517 -26.48 13.29 41.75
CA PHE A 517 -27.89 13.36 42.19
C PHE A 517 -28.27 12.22 43.15
N GLY A 518 -27.80 11.00 42.90
CA GLY A 518 -28.06 9.84 43.77
C GLY A 518 -27.13 9.71 45.00
N GLY A 519 -25.97 10.37 44.99
CA GLY A 519 -24.83 10.06 45.87
C GLY A 519 -25.10 10.21 47.36
N LYS A 520 -25.95 11.16 47.75
CA LYS A 520 -26.40 11.36 49.14
C LYS A 520 -27.08 10.13 49.76
N TYR A 521 -27.58 9.20 48.94
CA TYR A 521 -28.17 7.95 49.41
C TYR A 521 -27.19 6.77 49.44
N LEU A 522 -26.03 6.87 48.76
CA LEU A 522 -25.03 5.78 48.72
C LEU A 522 -24.35 5.51 50.08
N ALA A 523 -24.50 6.40 51.06
CA ALA A 523 -24.10 6.15 52.45
C ALA A 523 -24.98 5.09 53.15
N ASN A 524 -26.21 4.87 52.67
CA ASN A 524 -27.21 4.00 53.29
C ASN A 524 -27.01 2.52 52.89
N GLN A 525 -25.79 1.99 53.02
CA GLN A 525 -25.48 0.60 52.68
C GLN A 525 -26.20 -0.38 53.62
N GLN A 526 -26.74 -1.47 53.08
CA GLN A 526 -27.18 -2.61 53.88
C GLN A 526 -25.95 -3.34 54.43
N THR A 527 -25.98 -3.74 55.70
CA THR A 527 -24.97 -4.63 56.29
C THR A 527 -25.10 -6.02 55.65
N PRO A 528 -24.09 -6.50 54.90
CA PRO A 528 -24.14 -7.84 54.30
C PRO A 528 -23.92 -8.93 55.38
N PRO A 529 -24.31 -10.18 55.11
CA PRO A 529 -23.88 -11.31 55.92
C PRO A 529 -22.35 -11.50 55.84
N PRO A 530 -21.70 -12.21 56.79
CA PRO A 530 -20.27 -12.48 56.73
C PRO A 530 -19.88 -13.19 55.43
N THR A 531 -18.93 -12.61 54.69
CA THR A 531 -18.51 -13.11 53.38
C THR A 531 -17.88 -14.50 53.50
N THR A 532 -18.36 -15.47 52.71
CA THR A 532 -17.79 -16.82 52.63
C THR A 532 -17.05 -17.02 51.31
N ALA A 533 -16.23 -18.08 51.20
CA ALA A 533 -15.44 -18.34 50.00
C ALA A 533 -16.30 -18.57 48.74
N VAL A 534 -17.50 -19.14 48.89
CA VAL A 534 -18.37 -19.53 47.76
C VAL A 534 -18.81 -18.31 46.91
N PRO A 535 -19.44 -17.25 47.46
CA PRO A 535 -19.74 -16.04 46.68
C PRO A 535 -18.51 -15.32 46.12
N ILE A 536 -17.35 -15.40 46.78
CA ILE A 536 -16.10 -14.79 46.29
C ILE A 536 -15.63 -15.50 45.01
N LEU A 537 -15.59 -16.83 45.01
CA LEU A 537 -15.18 -17.62 43.86
C LEU A 537 -16.18 -17.49 42.70
N SER A 538 -17.49 -17.57 42.98
CA SER A 538 -18.54 -17.34 41.97
C SER A 538 -18.49 -15.92 41.37
N PHE A 539 -18.16 -14.89 42.15
CA PHE A 539 -17.94 -13.54 41.62
C PHE A 539 -16.63 -13.42 40.83
N GLY A 540 -15.58 -14.14 41.22
CA GLY A 540 -14.35 -14.29 40.44
C GLY A 540 -14.62 -14.89 39.06
N GLY A 541 -15.38 -15.99 38.99
CA GLY A 541 -15.84 -16.61 37.75
C GLY A 541 -16.71 -15.67 36.90
N LEU A 542 -17.58 -14.87 37.52
CA LEU A 542 -18.39 -13.85 36.84
C LEU A 542 -17.53 -12.74 36.20
N LEU A 543 -16.54 -12.22 36.94
CA LEU A 543 -15.58 -11.22 36.45
C LEU A 543 -14.71 -11.79 35.32
N ALA A 544 -14.27 -13.04 35.45
CA ALA A 544 -13.55 -13.77 34.41
C ALA A 544 -14.40 -13.94 33.14
N GLY A 545 -15.66 -14.35 33.29
CA GLY A 545 -16.64 -14.46 32.21
C GLY A 545 -16.99 -13.13 31.53
N PHE A 546 -16.75 -12.00 32.18
CA PHE A 546 -16.93 -10.66 31.61
C PHE A 546 -15.67 -10.11 30.91
N LEU A 547 -14.47 -10.34 31.47
CA LEU A 547 -13.22 -9.74 30.97
C LEU A 547 -12.42 -10.64 30.01
N ILE A 548 -12.38 -11.95 30.25
CA ILE A 548 -11.51 -12.88 29.49
C ILE A 548 -12.00 -13.15 28.05
N PRO A 549 -13.30 -13.13 27.70
CA PRO A 549 -13.73 -13.31 26.31
C PRO A 549 -13.11 -12.31 25.32
N TRP A 550 -12.81 -11.09 25.77
CA TRP A 550 -12.13 -10.07 24.96
C TRP A 550 -10.74 -10.50 24.47
N ALA A 551 -10.07 -11.44 25.17
CA ALA A 551 -8.81 -12.01 24.70
C ALA A 551 -8.98 -12.76 23.37
N ALA A 552 -10.10 -13.48 23.18
CA ALA A 552 -10.41 -14.20 21.94
C ALA A 552 -10.75 -13.26 20.76
N LEU A 553 -11.10 -12.00 21.04
CA LEU A 553 -11.39 -10.97 20.03
C LEU A 553 -10.22 -9.98 19.82
N SER A 554 -9.17 -10.07 20.65
CA SER A 554 -8.13 -9.05 20.75
C SER A 554 -7.26 -8.91 19.50
N SER A 555 -7.12 -9.99 18.73
CA SER A 555 -6.46 -10.03 17.43
C SER A 555 -7.06 -9.07 16.42
N ASP A 556 -8.40 -8.96 16.41
CA ASP A 556 -9.15 -8.33 15.33
C ASP A 556 -8.86 -6.83 15.26
N TYR A 557 -8.66 -6.22 16.43
CA TYR A 557 -8.34 -4.80 16.61
C TYR A 557 -6.84 -4.50 16.47
N CYS A 558 -5.99 -5.52 16.54
CA CYS A 558 -4.54 -5.38 16.40
C CYS A 558 -4.03 -5.67 14.97
N ALA A 559 -4.90 -6.09 14.05
CA ALA A 559 -4.52 -6.57 12.72
C ALA A 559 -3.73 -5.56 11.86
N TYR A 560 -3.92 -4.26 12.09
CA TYR A 560 -3.27 -3.16 11.36
C TYR A 560 -1.98 -2.62 12.05
N PHE A 561 -1.57 -3.19 13.18
CA PHE A 561 -0.38 -2.72 13.90
C PHE A 561 0.95 -3.19 13.26
N HIS A 562 1.90 -2.27 13.16
CA HIS A 562 3.22 -2.50 12.58
C HIS A 562 4.06 -3.49 13.44
N PRO A 563 4.74 -4.49 12.86
CA PRO A 563 5.45 -5.53 13.62
C PRO A 563 6.55 -5.05 14.58
N SER A 564 7.06 -3.83 14.42
CA SER A 564 8.08 -3.25 15.32
C SER A 564 7.49 -2.64 16.61
N VAL A 565 6.16 -2.70 16.81
CA VAL A 565 5.51 -2.13 17.98
C VAL A 565 5.75 -3.05 19.19
N ASN A 566 6.29 -2.48 20.26
CA ASN A 566 6.72 -3.23 21.44
C ASN A 566 5.51 -3.83 22.20
N SER A 567 5.43 -5.17 22.24
CA SER A 567 4.34 -5.94 22.85
C SER A 567 4.03 -5.57 24.31
N LYS A 568 5.03 -5.07 25.08
CA LYS A 568 4.80 -4.60 26.46
C LYS A 568 3.95 -3.34 26.52
N HIS A 569 4.07 -2.45 25.53
CA HIS A 569 3.23 -1.26 25.41
C HIS A 569 1.82 -1.63 24.95
N VAL A 570 1.69 -2.56 23.99
CA VAL A 570 0.40 -3.11 23.57
C VAL A 570 -0.34 -3.72 24.76
N PHE A 571 0.34 -4.60 25.51
CA PHE A 571 -0.20 -5.17 26.75
C PHE A 571 -0.62 -4.08 27.74
N ALA A 572 0.25 -3.11 28.05
CA ALA A 572 -0.07 -2.06 29.01
C ALA A 572 -1.27 -1.19 28.58
N ALA A 573 -1.40 -0.87 27.29
CA ALA A 573 -2.50 -0.07 26.76
C ALA A 573 -3.83 -0.83 26.71
N VAL A 574 -3.82 -2.11 26.31
CA VAL A 574 -5.02 -2.96 26.33
C VAL A 574 -5.45 -3.23 27.78
N TYR A 575 -4.50 -3.58 28.66
CA TYR A 575 -4.77 -3.84 30.08
C TYR A 575 -5.30 -2.58 30.79
N ALA A 576 -4.71 -1.41 30.55
CA ALA A 576 -5.25 -0.15 31.06
C ALA A 576 -6.63 0.16 30.46
N GLY A 577 -6.80 0.01 29.14
CA GLY A 577 -8.08 0.24 28.46
C GLY A 577 -9.22 -0.61 29.02
N LEU A 578 -8.94 -1.85 29.44
CA LEU A 578 -9.90 -2.70 30.14
C LEU A 578 -10.04 -2.36 31.63
N CYS A 579 -8.96 -2.27 32.40
CA CYS A 579 -9.04 -2.16 33.86
C CYS A 579 -9.45 -0.77 34.35
N LEU A 580 -8.96 0.31 33.74
CA LEU A 580 -9.23 1.69 34.19
C LEU A 580 -10.74 2.04 34.19
N PRO A 581 -11.56 1.66 33.18
CA PRO A 581 -13.01 1.86 33.21
C PRO A 581 -13.80 0.81 33.98
N ASN A 582 -13.56 -0.49 33.73
CA ASN A 582 -14.47 -1.53 34.22
C ASN A 582 -14.59 -1.54 35.74
N ILE A 583 -13.47 -1.38 36.46
CA ILE A 583 -13.50 -1.59 37.91
C ILE A 583 -14.13 -0.41 38.68
N PRO A 584 -13.86 0.88 38.39
CA PRO A 584 -14.64 1.99 38.96
C PRO A 584 -16.15 1.91 38.68
N LEU A 585 -16.53 1.44 37.50
CA LEU A 585 -17.93 1.21 37.14
C LEU A 585 -18.54 0.07 37.97
N MET A 586 -17.82 -1.03 38.15
CA MET A 586 -18.23 -2.14 39.03
C MET A 586 -18.34 -1.71 40.50
N ILE A 587 -17.45 -0.82 40.98
CA ILE A 587 -17.53 -0.25 42.33
C ILE A 587 -18.76 0.63 42.50
N LEU A 588 -19.06 1.48 41.52
CA LEU A 588 -20.29 2.28 41.52
C LEU A 588 -21.53 1.37 41.50
N GLY A 589 -21.49 0.30 40.70
CA GLY A 589 -22.53 -0.74 40.69
C GLY A 589 -22.73 -1.41 42.06
N ALA A 590 -21.65 -1.86 42.68
CA ALA A 590 -21.68 -2.44 44.02
C ALA A 590 -22.26 -1.46 45.06
N ALA A 591 -21.83 -0.19 45.03
CA ALA A 591 -22.32 0.84 45.95
C ALA A 591 -23.80 1.18 45.74
N ILE A 592 -24.28 1.19 44.49
CA ILE A 592 -25.71 1.34 44.18
C ILE A 592 -26.48 0.13 44.71
N GLY A 593 -26.08 -1.09 44.34
CA GLY A 593 -26.76 -2.33 44.72
C GLY A 593 -26.84 -2.53 46.24
N GLY A 594 -25.76 -2.25 46.97
CA GLY A 594 -25.76 -2.31 48.44
C GLY A 594 -26.63 -1.25 49.12
N ALA A 595 -27.02 -0.17 48.44
CA ALA A 595 -27.91 0.87 48.97
C ALA A 595 -29.40 0.66 48.60
N VAL A 596 -29.70 0.00 47.47
CA VAL A 596 -31.07 -0.23 46.95
C VAL A 596 -32.06 -0.74 48.02
N PRO A 597 -31.75 -1.76 48.84
CA PRO A 597 -32.71 -2.30 49.82
C PRO A 597 -33.10 -1.32 50.94
N ASN A 598 -32.26 -0.34 51.23
CA ASN A 598 -32.50 0.69 52.25
C ASN A 598 -33.18 1.95 51.69
N ILE A 599 -33.47 1.99 50.38
CA ILE A 599 -34.02 3.17 49.68
C ILE A 599 -35.32 2.73 48.97
N PRO A 600 -36.51 2.94 49.57
CA PRO A 600 -37.76 2.41 49.03
C PRO A 600 -38.05 2.82 47.58
N SER A 601 -37.66 4.04 47.17
CA SER A 601 -37.80 4.50 45.78
C SER A 601 -36.84 3.82 44.79
N TRP A 602 -35.70 3.31 45.24
CA TRP A 602 -34.79 2.52 44.41
C TRP A 602 -35.20 1.04 44.39
N SER A 603 -35.69 0.48 45.50
CA SER A 603 -36.26 -0.89 45.53
C SER A 603 -37.47 -1.00 44.60
N LEU A 604 -38.44 -0.08 44.69
CA LEU A 604 -39.60 -0.06 43.78
C LEU A 604 -39.19 0.14 42.31
N ALA A 605 -38.17 0.96 42.05
CA ALA A 605 -37.66 1.16 40.69
C ALA A 605 -36.86 -0.05 40.17
N TYR A 606 -36.23 -0.82 41.05
CA TYR A 606 -35.59 -2.10 40.73
C TYR A 606 -36.63 -3.17 40.35
N GLU A 607 -37.70 -3.29 41.13
CA GLU A 607 -38.80 -4.22 40.86
C GLU A 607 -39.54 -3.91 39.54
N THR A 608 -39.68 -2.62 39.20
CA THR A 608 -40.43 -2.18 38.01
C THR A 608 -39.59 -1.95 36.75
N GLY A 609 -38.28 -1.72 36.89
CA GLY A 609 -37.41 -1.33 35.78
C GLY A 609 -35.96 -1.82 35.89
N SER A 610 -35.64 -2.71 36.83
CA SER A 610 -34.29 -3.25 37.04
C SER A 610 -33.25 -2.12 37.19
N VAL A 611 -32.03 -2.30 36.66
CA VAL A 611 -30.96 -1.28 36.72
C VAL A 611 -31.36 0.03 36.05
N GLY A 612 -32.09 -0.03 34.92
CA GLY A 612 -32.59 1.16 34.24
C GLY A 612 -33.54 1.98 35.10
N GLY A 613 -34.39 1.30 35.87
CA GLY A 613 -35.27 1.92 36.86
C GLY A 613 -34.50 2.59 38.00
N ILE A 614 -33.50 1.93 38.59
CA ILE A 614 -32.68 2.53 39.66
C ILE A 614 -31.98 3.80 39.16
N LEU A 615 -31.39 3.78 37.97
CA LEU A 615 -30.73 4.95 37.37
C LEU A 615 -31.72 6.08 37.10
N ALA A 616 -32.95 5.76 36.68
CA ALA A 616 -34.03 6.72 36.56
C ALA A 616 -34.43 7.33 37.92
N ALA A 617 -34.46 6.53 38.98
CA ALA A 617 -34.73 7.00 40.35
C ALA A 617 -33.58 7.86 40.93
N MET A 618 -32.32 7.55 40.61
CA MET A 618 -31.15 8.39 40.94
C MET A 618 -31.20 9.75 40.23
N LEU A 619 -31.66 9.78 38.98
CA LEU A 619 -31.76 11.00 38.16
C LEU A 619 -33.10 11.74 38.29
N ALA A 620 -34.07 11.22 39.04
CA ALA A 620 -35.43 11.78 39.14
C ALA A 620 -35.45 13.24 39.62
N SER A 621 -34.56 13.62 40.55
CA SER A 621 -34.44 15.00 41.04
C SER A 621 -33.90 15.99 40.00
N ALA A 622 -33.36 15.52 38.88
CA ALA A 622 -32.92 16.37 37.76
C ALA A 622 -34.02 16.59 36.70
N GLY A 623 -35.24 16.08 36.92
CA GLY A 623 -36.41 16.35 36.09
C GLY A 623 -36.20 16.03 34.60
N GLY A 624 -36.45 17.00 33.73
CA GLY A 624 -36.27 16.86 32.28
C GLY A 624 -34.81 16.59 31.87
N PHE A 625 -33.84 17.18 32.56
CA PHE A 625 -32.42 16.92 32.32
C PHE A 625 -32.04 15.50 32.73
N GLY A 626 -32.59 15.00 33.85
CA GLY A 626 -32.46 13.59 34.25
C GLY A 626 -32.90 12.62 33.16
N LYS A 627 -34.08 12.86 32.56
CA LYS A 627 -34.58 12.07 31.42
C LYS A 627 -33.65 12.09 30.20
N PHE A 628 -33.05 13.23 29.88
CA PHE A 628 -32.06 13.36 28.81
C PHE A 628 -30.79 12.54 29.09
N ILE A 629 -30.26 12.59 30.32
CA ILE A 629 -29.09 11.79 30.71
C ILE A 629 -29.37 10.28 30.63
N ILE A 630 -30.58 9.81 30.98
CA ILE A 630 -30.96 8.39 30.83
C ILE A 630 -30.86 7.95 29.35
N VAL A 631 -31.35 8.78 28.41
CA VAL A 631 -31.27 8.48 26.97
C VAL A 631 -29.81 8.40 26.49
N LEU A 632 -28.93 9.29 26.97
CA LEU A 632 -27.50 9.21 26.68
C LEU A 632 -26.83 7.95 27.27
N LEU A 633 -27.22 7.54 28.48
CA LEU A 633 -26.72 6.31 29.10
C LEU A 633 -27.14 5.06 28.31
N THR A 634 -28.35 5.02 27.75
CA THR A 634 -28.77 3.93 26.84
C THR A 634 -27.84 3.80 25.64
N PHE A 635 -27.47 4.92 25.01
CA PHE A 635 -26.55 4.92 23.85
C PHE A 635 -25.12 4.44 24.18
N SER A 636 -24.70 4.47 25.46
CA SER A 636 -23.37 3.93 25.85
C SER A 636 -23.20 2.43 25.52
N THR A 637 -24.31 1.68 25.46
CA THR A 637 -24.28 0.24 25.13
C THR A 637 -23.89 -0.02 23.67
N LEU A 638 -24.08 0.94 22.76
CA LEU A 638 -23.78 0.79 21.34
C LEU A 638 -22.30 0.52 21.06
N GLY A 639 -21.37 1.12 21.83
CA GLY A 639 -19.93 0.91 21.61
C GLY A 639 -19.48 -0.53 21.86
N ASN A 640 -20.03 -1.14 22.92
CA ASN A 640 -19.76 -2.53 23.30
C ASN A 640 -20.39 -3.53 22.29
N ILE A 641 -21.63 -3.24 21.87
CA ILE A 641 -22.36 -4.03 20.89
C ILE A 641 -21.70 -3.93 19.50
N ALA A 642 -21.23 -2.76 19.08
CA ALA A 642 -20.56 -2.55 17.79
C ALA A 642 -19.26 -3.34 17.67
N ALA A 643 -18.43 -3.37 18.73
CA ALA A 643 -17.23 -4.21 18.77
C ALA A 643 -17.59 -5.71 18.66
N SER A 644 -18.56 -6.16 19.45
CA SER A 644 -19.05 -7.55 19.40
C SER A 644 -19.56 -7.96 18.00
N ILE A 645 -20.29 -7.06 17.34
CA ILE A 645 -20.78 -7.24 15.96
C ILE A 645 -19.61 -7.31 14.95
N TYR A 646 -18.59 -6.45 15.10
CA TYR A 646 -17.41 -6.45 14.24
C TYR A 646 -16.73 -7.83 14.26
N SER A 647 -16.32 -8.29 15.44
CA SER A 647 -15.63 -9.57 15.61
C SER A 647 -16.49 -10.78 15.21
N ILE A 648 -17.77 -10.84 15.59
CA ILE A 648 -18.59 -12.02 15.24
C ILE A 648 -18.81 -12.12 13.73
N SER A 649 -18.90 -11.00 13.02
CA SER A 649 -19.04 -10.98 11.56
C SER A 649 -17.79 -11.48 10.81
N LEU A 650 -16.60 -11.40 11.43
CA LEU A 650 -15.38 -12.06 10.96
C LEU A 650 -15.37 -13.56 11.32
N ASN A 651 -15.77 -13.91 12.55
CA ASN A 651 -15.83 -15.31 13.00
C ASN A 651 -16.81 -16.15 12.16
N PHE A 652 -17.95 -15.59 11.72
CA PHE A 652 -18.84 -16.26 10.77
C PHE A 652 -18.20 -16.54 9.41
N GLN A 653 -17.30 -15.67 8.91
CA GLN A 653 -16.56 -15.92 7.67
C GLN A 653 -15.45 -16.97 7.83
N LEU A 654 -14.88 -17.14 9.04
CA LEU A 654 -13.92 -18.21 9.36
C LEU A 654 -14.58 -19.60 9.47
N LEU A 655 -15.85 -19.68 9.89
CA LEU A 655 -16.48 -20.94 10.30
C LEU A 655 -16.61 -21.98 9.18
N LEU A 656 -16.89 -21.57 7.94
CA LEU A 656 -16.96 -22.46 6.77
C LEU A 656 -16.48 -21.74 5.49
N PRO A 657 -15.72 -22.39 4.59
CA PRO A 657 -15.23 -21.78 3.34
C PRO A 657 -16.31 -21.23 2.40
N ILE A 658 -17.58 -21.64 2.54
CA ILE A 658 -18.70 -21.07 1.78
C ILE A 658 -19.08 -19.66 2.26
N PHE A 659 -18.88 -19.34 3.54
CA PHE A 659 -19.24 -18.05 4.13
C PHE A 659 -18.31 -16.91 3.70
N LEU A 660 -17.11 -17.21 3.21
CA LEU A 660 -16.24 -16.27 2.48
C LEU A 660 -16.97 -15.55 1.32
N ARG A 661 -17.97 -16.19 0.69
CA ARG A 661 -18.72 -15.61 -0.44
C ARG A 661 -19.79 -14.59 0.00
N VAL A 662 -20.03 -14.46 1.31
CA VAL A 662 -21.10 -13.62 1.87
C VAL A 662 -20.48 -12.33 2.44
N PRO A 663 -20.89 -11.13 1.97
CA PRO A 663 -20.42 -9.85 2.51
C PRO A 663 -20.64 -9.74 4.02
N ARG A 664 -19.57 -9.34 4.74
CA ARG A 664 -19.51 -9.28 6.22
C ARG A 664 -20.72 -8.59 6.88
N ALA A 665 -21.21 -7.51 6.27
CA ALA A 665 -22.37 -6.75 6.77
C ALA A 665 -23.67 -7.59 6.83
N ILE A 666 -23.83 -8.63 6.02
CA ILE A 666 -24.99 -9.53 6.09
C ILE A 666 -24.96 -10.34 7.39
N PHE A 667 -23.80 -10.84 7.82
CA PHE A 667 -23.67 -11.54 9.11
C PHE A 667 -23.96 -10.61 10.29
N ALA A 668 -23.55 -9.33 10.21
CA ALA A 668 -23.92 -8.33 11.21
C ALA A 668 -25.45 -8.14 11.30
N ILE A 669 -26.15 -8.01 10.17
CA ILE A 669 -27.62 -7.87 10.12
C ILE A 669 -28.32 -9.14 10.66
N VAL A 670 -27.87 -10.33 10.25
CA VAL A 670 -28.43 -11.60 10.72
C VAL A 670 -28.22 -11.79 12.22
N PHE A 671 -27.05 -11.44 12.74
CA PHE A 671 -26.77 -11.50 14.18
C PHE A 671 -27.66 -10.52 14.97
N ILE A 672 -27.83 -9.28 14.52
CA ILE A 672 -28.75 -8.30 15.14
C ILE A 672 -30.19 -8.86 15.16
N ALA A 673 -30.65 -9.46 14.05
CA ALA A 673 -31.99 -10.03 13.94
C ALA A 673 -32.22 -11.24 14.86
N ILE A 674 -31.17 -12.00 15.19
CA ILE A 674 -31.23 -13.12 16.16
C ILE A 674 -31.14 -12.59 17.61
N VAL A 675 -30.27 -11.62 17.86
CA VAL A 675 -30.02 -11.08 19.21
C VAL A 675 -31.21 -10.30 19.75
N ILE A 676 -31.91 -9.50 18.93
CA ILE A 676 -33.05 -8.69 19.42
C ILE A 676 -34.13 -9.54 20.12
N PRO A 677 -34.68 -10.62 19.53
CA PRO A 677 -35.61 -11.51 20.23
C PRO A 677 -35.04 -12.15 21.51
N VAL A 678 -33.77 -12.59 21.48
CA VAL A 678 -33.11 -13.20 22.65
C VAL A 678 -32.93 -12.18 23.79
N SER A 679 -32.54 -10.95 23.47
CA SER A 679 -32.40 -9.85 24.43
C SER A 679 -33.74 -9.42 25.02
N ILE A 680 -34.83 -9.43 24.25
CA ILE A 680 -36.18 -9.15 24.76
C ILE A 680 -36.56 -10.20 25.82
N GLN A 681 -36.33 -11.49 25.56
CA GLN A 681 -36.63 -12.54 26.53
C GLN A 681 -35.71 -12.49 27.75
N ALA A 682 -34.40 -12.24 27.55
CA ALA A 682 -33.43 -12.14 28.63
C ALA A 682 -33.68 -10.92 29.55
N ALA A 683 -34.22 -9.82 29.01
CA ALA A 683 -34.54 -8.63 29.81
C ALA A 683 -35.59 -8.90 30.90
N VAL A 684 -36.47 -9.89 30.72
CA VAL A 684 -37.52 -10.27 31.70
C VAL A 684 -36.92 -10.83 32.99
N SER A 685 -35.77 -11.52 32.91
CA SER A 685 -35.07 -12.14 34.05
C SER A 685 -33.60 -11.74 34.11
N PHE A 686 -33.33 -10.47 33.78
CA PHE A 686 -32.02 -9.95 33.39
C PHE A 686 -30.82 -10.36 34.27
N PHE A 687 -30.92 -10.26 35.59
CA PHE A 687 -29.82 -10.66 36.50
C PHE A 687 -29.54 -12.16 36.47
N VAL A 688 -30.60 -12.99 36.51
CA VAL A 688 -30.48 -14.45 36.44
C VAL A 688 -29.94 -14.88 35.07
N SER A 689 -30.35 -14.22 33.98
CA SER A 689 -29.76 -14.44 32.66
C SER A 689 -28.28 -14.08 32.62
N LEU A 690 -27.90 -12.89 33.10
CA LEU A 690 -26.51 -12.42 33.09
C LEU A 690 -25.59 -13.34 33.89
N GLU A 691 -26.01 -13.74 35.10
CA GLU A 691 -25.24 -14.61 36.00
C GLU A 691 -24.94 -15.97 35.37
N ASN A 692 -25.97 -16.67 34.87
CA ASN A 692 -25.81 -17.98 34.24
C ASN A 692 -25.00 -17.91 32.92
N PHE A 693 -25.28 -16.93 32.05
CA PHE A 693 -24.57 -16.84 30.77
C PHE A 693 -23.10 -16.45 30.94
N ALA A 694 -22.78 -15.47 31.79
CA ALA A 694 -21.40 -15.05 32.02
C ALA A 694 -20.55 -16.17 32.66
N ALA A 695 -21.11 -16.93 33.61
CA ALA A 695 -20.40 -18.06 34.22
C ALA A 695 -20.10 -19.17 33.18
N VAL A 696 -21.08 -19.57 32.36
CA VAL A 696 -20.85 -20.56 31.28
C VAL A 696 -19.84 -20.08 30.23
N ILE A 697 -19.87 -18.79 29.88
CA ILE A 697 -18.87 -18.16 29.00
C ILE A 697 -17.46 -18.25 29.61
N SER A 698 -17.33 -18.06 30.93
CA SER A 698 -16.04 -18.11 31.65
C SER A 698 -15.30 -19.44 31.44
N TYR A 699 -16.00 -20.59 31.47
CA TYR A 699 -15.37 -21.91 31.35
C TYR A 699 -14.75 -22.14 29.97
N TRP A 700 -15.44 -21.69 28.91
CA TRP A 700 -14.92 -21.76 27.55
C TRP A 700 -13.76 -20.79 27.34
N SER A 701 -13.86 -19.54 27.81
CA SER A 701 -12.79 -18.56 27.68
C SER A 701 -11.53 -18.93 28.51
N ALA A 702 -11.70 -19.53 29.69
CA ALA A 702 -10.63 -20.13 30.48
C ALA A 702 -9.88 -21.21 29.69
N THR A 703 -10.64 -22.13 29.08
CA THR A 703 -10.11 -23.20 28.22
C THR A 703 -9.34 -22.64 27.03
N PHE A 704 -9.90 -21.65 26.33
CA PHE A 704 -9.25 -20.99 25.19
C PHE A 704 -7.92 -20.34 25.59
N VAL A 705 -7.91 -19.53 26.65
CA VAL A 705 -6.71 -18.81 27.08
C VAL A 705 -5.62 -19.77 27.60
N ALA A 706 -5.98 -20.82 28.34
CA ALA A 706 -5.02 -21.83 28.79
C ALA A 706 -4.31 -22.54 27.62
N ILE A 707 -5.08 -22.95 26.61
CA ILE A 707 -4.56 -23.60 25.40
C ILE A 707 -3.63 -22.66 24.62
N ILE A 708 -4.07 -21.42 24.36
CA ILE A 708 -3.26 -20.43 23.62
C ILE A 708 -1.99 -20.06 24.39
N ALA A 709 -2.06 -19.91 25.72
CA ALA A 709 -0.89 -19.62 26.56
C ALA A 709 0.13 -20.76 26.51
N ILE A 710 -0.30 -22.03 26.55
CA ILE A 710 0.59 -23.20 26.51
C ILE A 710 1.15 -23.45 25.11
N GLU A 711 0.35 -23.27 24.05
CA GLU A 711 0.83 -23.26 22.66
C GLU A 711 1.95 -22.23 22.48
N HIS A 712 1.76 -21.01 23.00
CA HIS A 712 2.75 -19.95 22.89
C HIS A 712 3.99 -20.19 23.77
N VAL A 713 3.83 -20.49 25.05
CA VAL A 713 4.93 -20.56 26.03
C VAL A 713 5.69 -21.89 25.97
N VAL A 714 5.01 -23.03 25.78
CA VAL A 714 5.65 -24.35 25.86
C VAL A 714 6.08 -24.85 24.49
N PHE A 715 5.15 -24.88 23.52
CA PHE A 715 5.45 -25.42 22.18
C PHE A 715 6.21 -24.42 21.31
N ARG A 716 5.83 -23.14 21.37
CA ARG A 716 6.48 -22.04 20.62
C ARG A 716 7.51 -21.25 21.43
N LYS A 717 7.77 -21.61 22.69
CA LYS A 717 8.85 -21.05 23.55
C LYS A 717 8.81 -19.52 23.73
N GLY A 718 7.66 -18.88 23.57
CA GLY A 718 7.51 -17.42 23.57
C GLY A 718 7.93 -16.72 22.28
N ASP A 719 8.23 -17.47 21.21
CA ASP A 719 8.68 -16.91 19.94
C ASP A 719 7.49 -16.54 19.03
N TYR A 720 7.27 -15.23 18.87
CA TYR A 720 6.27 -14.67 17.96
C TYR A 720 6.58 -14.89 16.48
N SER A 721 7.84 -15.15 16.09
CA SER A 721 8.22 -15.43 14.70
C SER A 721 7.84 -16.84 14.24
N SER A 722 7.52 -17.74 15.18
CA SER A 722 7.04 -19.09 14.88
C SER A 722 5.65 -19.13 14.22
N TYR A 723 4.88 -18.03 14.28
CA TYR A 723 3.55 -17.93 13.66
C TYR A 723 3.66 -17.50 12.19
N ASP A 724 3.80 -18.48 11.31
CA ASP A 724 3.78 -18.28 9.86
C ASP A 724 2.40 -17.76 9.41
N ALA A 725 2.35 -16.49 9.00
CA ALA A 725 1.15 -15.84 8.50
C ALA A 725 0.80 -16.21 7.04
N THR A 726 1.68 -16.90 6.31
CA THR A 726 1.45 -17.26 4.90
C THR A 726 0.48 -18.43 4.76
N ILE A 727 0.51 -19.38 5.70
CA ILE A 727 -0.32 -20.59 5.72
C ILE A 727 -1.75 -20.38 6.25
N TRP A 728 -2.19 -19.14 6.48
CA TRP A 728 -3.49 -18.80 7.10
C TRP A 728 -4.73 -19.42 6.43
N ASN A 729 -4.63 -19.80 5.15
CA ASN A 729 -5.70 -20.43 4.35
C ASN A 729 -5.29 -21.83 3.84
N ASP A 730 -4.30 -22.47 4.47
CA ASP A 730 -3.87 -23.84 4.18
C ASP A 730 -4.15 -24.77 5.38
N ALA A 731 -5.28 -25.48 5.30
CA ALA A 731 -5.71 -26.44 6.32
C ALA A 731 -4.80 -27.66 6.48
N ALA A 732 -3.93 -27.96 5.50
CA ALA A 732 -2.95 -29.05 5.60
C ALA A 732 -1.67 -28.59 6.30
N ALA A 733 -1.33 -27.29 6.21
CA ALA A 733 -0.21 -26.67 6.91
C ALA A 733 -0.53 -26.25 8.37
N LEU A 734 -1.74 -25.73 8.62
CA LEU A 734 -2.18 -25.26 9.94
C LEU A 734 -2.33 -26.39 10.98
N PRO A 735 -2.19 -26.10 12.29
CA PRO A 735 -2.59 -27.02 13.37
C PRO A 735 -4.03 -27.53 13.20
N SER A 736 -4.29 -28.79 13.55
CA SER A 736 -5.56 -29.46 13.19
C SER A 736 -6.74 -29.04 14.08
N GLY A 737 -6.48 -28.27 15.14
CA GLY A 737 -7.45 -27.97 16.19
C GLY A 737 -7.78 -29.17 17.09
N VAL A 738 -7.59 -30.42 16.66
CA VAL A 738 -8.03 -31.63 17.38
C VAL A 738 -7.45 -31.69 18.80
N ALA A 739 -6.15 -31.45 18.98
CA ALA A 739 -5.54 -31.43 20.32
C ALA A 739 -6.19 -30.39 21.25
N ALA A 740 -6.52 -29.21 20.74
CA ALA A 740 -7.16 -28.13 21.50
C ALA A 740 -8.63 -28.44 21.79
N ILE A 741 -9.39 -28.89 20.79
CA ILE A 741 -10.80 -29.24 20.90
C ILE A 741 -10.98 -30.43 21.86
N THR A 742 -10.13 -31.45 21.78
CA THR A 742 -10.16 -32.59 22.70
C THR A 742 -9.73 -32.21 24.12
N ALA A 743 -8.67 -31.41 24.30
CA ALA A 743 -8.26 -30.93 25.62
C ALA A 743 -9.36 -30.09 26.29
N GLY A 744 -10.03 -29.24 25.51
CA GLY A 744 -11.18 -28.46 25.96
C GLY A 744 -12.39 -29.34 26.29
N ALA A 745 -12.85 -30.18 25.37
CA ALA A 745 -14.01 -31.03 25.58
C ALA A 745 -13.82 -32.01 26.77
N LEU A 746 -12.62 -32.54 26.98
CA LEU A 746 -12.31 -33.41 28.12
C LEU A 746 -12.24 -32.66 29.45
N SER A 747 -11.92 -31.35 29.47
CA SER A 747 -11.94 -30.58 30.73
C SER A 747 -13.35 -30.48 31.31
N PHE A 748 -14.38 -30.42 30.44
CA PHE A 748 -15.79 -30.36 30.85
C PHE A 748 -16.26 -31.58 31.67
N ALA A 749 -15.56 -32.71 31.60
CA ALA A 749 -15.82 -33.87 32.47
C ALA A 749 -15.61 -33.55 33.97
N LEU A 750 -14.80 -32.54 34.31
CA LEU A 750 -14.61 -32.05 35.68
C LEU A 750 -15.21 -30.66 35.91
N VAL A 751 -15.33 -29.81 34.88
CA VAL A 751 -16.04 -28.52 35.00
C VAL A 751 -17.51 -28.72 35.37
N VAL A 752 -18.22 -29.66 34.71
CA VAL A 752 -19.65 -29.92 34.96
C VAL A 752 -19.92 -30.36 36.42
N PRO A 753 -19.13 -31.27 37.03
CA PRO A 753 -19.21 -31.53 38.46
C PRO A 753 -18.94 -30.34 39.40
N CYS A 754 -18.26 -29.30 38.92
CA CYS A 754 -17.79 -28.13 39.67
C CYS A 754 -18.58 -26.84 39.44
N MET A 755 -19.54 -26.81 38.51
CA MET A 755 -20.37 -25.63 38.23
C MET A 755 -21.57 -25.49 39.17
N LEU A 756 -21.86 -24.25 39.56
CA LEU A 756 -22.95 -23.81 40.44
C LEU A 756 -23.83 -22.81 39.69
N GLN A 757 -24.81 -23.32 38.94
CA GLN A 757 -25.69 -22.55 38.08
C GLN A 757 -27.14 -22.66 38.57
N THR A 758 -28.01 -21.69 38.27
CA THR A 758 -29.38 -21.70 38.83
C THR A 758 -30.24 -22.84 38.29
N TRP A 759 -29.83 -23.45 37.17
CA TRP A 759 -30.46 -24.60 36.52
C TRP A 759 -29.74 -25.93 36.80
N PHE A 760 -28.50 -25.91 37.33
CA PHE A 760 -27.74 -27.11 37.67
C PHE A 760 -26.66 -26.83 38.72
N GLN A 761 -26.62 -27.64 39.78
CA GLN A 761 -25.60 -27.60 40.81
C GLN A 761 -24.82 -28.91 40.86
N GLY A 762 -23.54 -28.85 40.48
CA GLY A 762 -22.64 -30.00 40.49
C GLY A 762 -22.34 -30.54 41.90
N PRO A 763 -22.05 -31.85 42.04
CA PRO A 763 -21.80 -32.47 43.35
C PRO A 763 -20.58 -31.91 44.09
N ILE A 764 -19.55 -31.43 43.39
CA ILE A 764 -18.38 -30.79 44.01
C ILE A 764 -18.74 -29.34 44.37
N ALA A 765 -19.45 -28.65 43.47
CA ALA A 765 -19.89 -27.26 43.63
C ALA A 765 -20.73 -27.01 44.90
N LYS A 766 -21.43 -28.03 45.41
CA LYS A 766 -22.14 -28.01 46.70
C LYS A 766 -21.26 -27.72 47.91
N ILE A 767 -19.96 -28.00 47.81
CA ILE A 767 -18.98 -27.84 48.90
C ILE A 767 -18.03 -26.69 48.58
N THR A 768 -17.59 -26.56 47.33
CA THR A 768 -16.58 -25.58 46.90
C THR A 768 -17.13 -24.23 46.50
N GLY A 769 -18.41 -24.15 46.13
CA GLY A 769 -18.91 -23.06 45.28
C GLY A 769 -18.58 -23.30 43.81
N ASP A 770 -18.87 -22.33 42.94
CA ASP A 770 -18.44 -22.43 41.55
C ASP A 770 -16.91 -22.33 41.46
N ILE A 771 -16.28 -23.38 40.95
CA ILE A 771 -14.85 -23.40 40.60
C ILE A 771 -14.65 -23.92 39.16
N GLY A 772 -15.71 -23.87 38.34
CA GLY A 772 -15.68 -24.35 36.97
C GLY A 772 -14.67 -23.58 36.11
N PHE A 773 -14.42 -22.31 36.43
CA PHE A 773 -13.45 -21.45 35.76
C PHE A 773 -12.00 -21.91 35.97
N GLU A 774 -11.59 -22.09 37.22
CA GLU A 774 -10.25 -22.54 37.61
C GLU A 774 -9.98 -23.95 37.11
N VAL A 775 -10.96 -24.84 37.25
CA VAL A 775 -10.90 -26.22 36.74
C VAL A 775 -10.77 -26.22 35.22
N ALA A 776 -11.54 -25.41 34.49
CA ALA A 776 -11.42 -25.30 33.03
C ALA A 776 -10.02 -24.82 32.61
N MET A 777 -9.49 -23.78 33.26
CA MET A 777 -8.17 -23.22 32.94
C MET A 777 -7.05 -24.25 33.19
N VAL A 778 -7.01 -24.86 34.37
CA VAL A 778 -5.92 -25.77 34.76
C VAL A 778 -6.02 -27.10 34.02
N LEU A 779 -7.21 -27.71 33.96
CA LEU A 779 -7.36 -29.05 33.39
C LEU A 779 -7.20 -29.07 31.86
N SER A 780 -7.76 -28.07 31.15
CA SER A 780 -7.56 -27.98 29.70
C SER A 780 -6.07 -27.81 29.34
N GLY A 781 -5.33 -27.01 30.11
CA GLY A 781 -3.90 -26.83 29.92
C GLY A 781 -3.10 -28.12 30.16
N ILE A 782 -3.37 -28.83 31.26
CA ILE A 782 -2.75 -30.12 31.57
C ILE A 782 -3.03 -31.16 30.49
N LEU A 783 -4.27 -31.23 29.97
CA LEU A 783 -4.66 -32.16 28.91
C LEU A 783 -4.10 -31.78 27.54
N TYR A 784 -3.93 -30.48 27.26
CA TYR A 784 -3.40 -30.00 26.00
C TYR A 784 -1.94 -30.40 25.80
N LEU A 785 -1.11 -30.39 26.86
CA LEU A 785 0.30 -30.78 26.79
C LEU A 785 0.56 -32.15 26.12
N PRO A 786 0.04 -33.30 26.60
CA PRO A 786 0.26 -34.58 25.95
C PRO A 786 -0.44 -34.70 24.59
N LEU A 787 -1.63 -34.13 24.42
CA LEU A 787 -2.39 -34.19 23.17
C LEU A 787 -1.68 -33.42 22.04
N ARG A 788 -1.14 -32.23 22.33
CA ARG A 788 -0.41 -31.39 21.39
C ARG A 788 0.98 -31.96 21.09
N ALA A 789 1.67 -32.50 22.09
CA ALA A 789 2.92 -33.24 21.85
C ALA A 789 2.71 -34.47 20.94
N LEU A 790 1.58 -35.18 21.09
CA LEU A 790 1.20 -36.28 20.20
C LEU A 790 0.86 -35.79 18.78
N GLU A 791 0.09 -34.70 18.64
CA GLU A 791 -0.20 -34.10 17.33
C GLU A 791 1.09 -33.73 16.58
N ILE A 792 2.01 -33.01 17.25
CA ILE A 792 3.29 -32.58 16.68
C ILE A 792 4.14 -33.81 16.29
N LYS A 793 4.13 -34.87 17.11
CA LYS A 793 4.83 -36.14 16.79
C LYS A 793 4.25 -36.85 15.56
N ILE A 794 2.93 -36.80 15.37
CA ILE A 794 2.24 -37.41 14.22
C ILE A 794 2.48 -36.58 12.95
N ARG A 795 2.30 -35.26 13.03
CA ARG A 795 2.35 -34.35 11.86
C ARG A 795 3.74 -33.82 11.51
N LYS A 796 4.71 -33.94 12.42
CA LYS A 796 6.10 -33.45 12.31
C LYS A 796 6.20 -31.93 12.05
N ARG A 797 5.18 -31.16 12.46
CA ARG A 797 5.08 -29.70 12.35
C ARG A 797 4.40 -29.14 13.61
N ILE A 798 4.72 -27.89 13.97
CA ILE A 798 4.12 -27.15 15.11
C ILE A 798 2.97 -26.28 14.60
#